data_AF-A0AA35JVG3-F1
#
_entry.id   AF-A0AA35JVG3-F1
#
_cell.length_a   1.000
_cell.length_b   1.000
_cell.length_c   1.000
_cell.angle_alpha   90.00
_cell.angle_beta   90.00
_cell.angle_gamma   90.00
#
_symmetry.space_group_name_H-M   'P 1'
#
loop_
_entity.id
_entity.type
_entity.pdbx_description
1 polymer ?
#
loop_
_entity_poly.entity_id
_entity_poly.type
_entity_poly.pdbx_seq_one_letter_code
_entity_poly.pdbx_strand_id
1 'polypeptide(L)'
;MYAALLLLAACLPSRWMVEQKALDVYVKQYDPHYRYTLMKKEDKWGATVYTLNMTSLKWLNESELTNPIWWHELIIAVSKEQKLKDSCLLMIGKGRNNASNTSTDLSVDELVNLAKSTGSCAALLGQIPNQPITYKTIPLQMCKNSFENAAVYCTWWKFMNDKSEQPHGLIQFPMVKAAVRGMDTIIDFLLKESGGTVKITKFTLTGISKRGWATWLTAAVDKRVVSFIPIVYDLLNFVKNRHHQYRAYCGWGRSLKVFYQLNLTRQLDSPRFKELTSYVDPFQYNERYQNKPKCLICGTGDGINPPDDSHYFFDQLAGEKYIRFLPNTTHFVASRPGDKASILETCRTVYLSTMQNLNMPQISWKRVETNSKGIIHLRTDQEPSATKCFFANTLNSKRRDFRRFRGHRVSWFPCKVEKVKTGVYKAEMTKPDIGWRAFFIEVTFLESEKKKYVFTSEVHIIPDTFPCADCKAGLPSGWAQTALDDYVKQYDPHYNYTVTKKEDRPVVTVYTVNMTSLKWQNDSEVDRSIWWHTMTIAVSKNQRIKDSCLLMIGNGRNDIALDIPDLTPDDAINAATSTGSCAALVQQIPNQPITYRKYPIERCKNSLENDELFCSWWKFMNDETAGPDVLILFPMVKAAVRAMDTVTDLLLKESGGMMNITKFSLIGASKVCMKCRSVLL
;
A
#
# COMPACT_ATOMS: atom_id res chain seq x y z
N MET A 1 -71.45 4.05 8.52
CA MET A 1 -70.81 5.36 8.30
C MET A 1 -69.57 5.43 9.17
N TYR A 2 -68.46 5.84 8.57
CA TYR A 2 -67.07 5.52 8.94
C TYR A 2 -66.64 5.90 10.36
N ALA A 3 -65.88 4.98 10.98
CA ALA A 3 -65.13 5.18 12.20
C ALA A 3 -63.85 6.00 11.93
N ALA A 4 -63.63 7.03 12.73
CA ALA A 4 -62.40 7.80 12.78
C ALA A 4 -61.40 7.10 13.72
N LEU A 5 -60.25 6.68 13.18
CA LEU A 5 -59.12 6.16 13.94
C LEU A 5 -57.95 7.13 13.76
N LEU A 6 -57.65 7.87 14.84
CA LEU A 6 -56.50 8.75 14.99
C LEU A 6 -55.20 7.92 14.94
N LEU A 7 -54.40 8.12 13.89
CA LEU A 7 -53.01 7.68 13.79
C LEU A 7 -52.13 8.69 14.56
N LEU A 8 -51.88 8.40 15.83
CA LEU A 8 -50.74 8.96 16.57
C LEU A 8 -49.46 8.30 16.07
N ALA A 9 -48.82 8.91 15.06
CA ALA A 9 -47.46 8.57 14.68
C ALA A 9 -46.51 9.01 15.80
N ALA A 10 -46.09 8.06 16.64
CA ALA A 10 -45.00 8.28 17.57
C ALA A 10 -43.71 8.54 16.77
N CYS A 11 -43.29 9.80 16.69
CA CYS A 11 -41.93 10.19 16.36
C CYS A 11 -40.99 9.64 17.44
N LEU A 12 -40.57 8.37 17.30
CA LEU A 12 -39.38 7.90 17.97
C LEU A 12 -38.18 8.60 17.31
N PRO A 13 -37.27 9.21 18.08
CA PRO A 13 -36.06 9.79 17.53
C PRO A 13 -35.29 8.67 16.82
N SER A 14 -34.89 8.93 15.58
CA SER A 14 -33.99 8.08 14.79
C SER A 14 -32.75 7.75 15.62
N ARG A 15 -32.76 6.58 16.27
CA ARG A 15 -31.53 5.98 16.78
C ARG A 15 -30.63 5.82 15.57
N TRP A 16 -29.55 6.60 15.54
CA TRP A 16 -28.37 6.47 14.69
C TRP A 16 -28.15 5.02 14.24
N MET A 17 -28.73 4.64 13.10
CA MET A 17 -28.40 3.35 12.49
C MET A 17 -26.99 3.51 11.95
N VAL A 18 -26.03 2.84 12.58
CA VAL A 18 -24.65 2.73 12.06
C VAL A 18 -24.75 2.18 10.65
N GLU A 19 -24.32 2.97 9.68
CA GLU A 19 -24.39 2.61 8.26
C GLU A 19 -23.66 1.28 8.02
N GLN A 20 -24.33 0.33 7.36
CA GLN A 20 -23.74 -0.95 7.00
C GLN A 20 -22.76 -0.75 5.85
N LYS A 21 -21.48 -1.08 6.07
CA LYS A 21 -20.40 -0.95 5.08
C LYS A 21 -20.16 -2.27 4.34
N ALA A 22 -19.51 -2.20 3.18
CA ALA A 22 -19.17 -3.37 2.37
C ALA A 22 -18.42 -4.46 3.16
N LEU A 23 -17.52 -4.05 4.06
CA LEU A 23 -16.79 -4.96 4.94
C LEU A 23 -17.72 -5.74 5.90
N ASP A 24 -18.78 -5.10 6.41
CA ASP A 24 -19.76 -5.77 7.29
C ASP A 24 -20.51 -6.88 6.57
N VAL A 25 -20.91 -6.62 5.32
CA VAL A 25 -21.61 -7.59 4.46
C VAL A 25 -20.69 -8.77 4.16
N TYR A 26 -19.46 -8.48 3.72
CA TYR A 26 -18.49 -9.49 3.33
C TYR A 26 -18.15 -10.47 4.47
N VAL A 27 -17.91 -9.92 5.68
CA VAL A 27 -17.54 -10.71 6.86
C VAL A 27 -18.69 -11.62 7.31
N LYS A 28 -19.93 -11.14 7.24
CA LYS A 28 -21.13 -11.91 7.64
C LYS A 28 -21.54 -12.95 6.60
N GLN A 29 -21.14 -12.77 5.35
CA GLN A 29 -21.45 -13.72 4.27
C GLN A 29 -20.97 -15.13 4.64
N TYR A 30 -21.89 -16.09 4.54
CA TYR A 30 -21.60 -17.52 4.69
C TYR A 30 -20.50 -17.95 3.72
N ASP A 31 -19.60 -18.81 4.18
CA ASP A 31 -18.57 -19.41 3.33
C ASP A 31 -18.58 -20.93 3.53
N PRO A 32 -18.88 -21.72 2.48
CA PRO A 32 -18.95 -23.17 2.59
C PRO A 32 -17.58 -23.84 2.83
N HIS A 33 -16.47 -23.11 2.67
CA HIS A 33 -15.13 -23.62 2.93
C HIS A 33 -14.73 -23.48 4.40
N TYR A 34 -15.47 -22.73 5.21
CA TYR A 34 -15.18 -22.59 6.63
C TYR A 34 -15.31 -23.93 7.36
N ARG A 35 -14.20 -24.40 7.92
CA ARG A 35 -14.11 -25.65 8.70
C ARG A 35 -12.86 -25.63 9.56
N TYR A 36 -12.83 -26.44 10.61
CA TYR A 36 -11.62 -26.60 11.42
C TYR A 36 -11.47 -28.03 11.95
N THR A 37 -10.24 -28.43 12.22
CA THR A 37 -9.90 -29.74 12.82
C THR A 37 -8.88 -29.56 13.94
N LEU A 38 -9.06 -30.29 15.04
CA LEU A 38 -8.05 -30.36 16.09
C LEU A 38 -6.84 -31.17 15.60
N MET A 39 -5.65 -30.59 15.64
CA MET A 39 -4.40 -31.22 15.22
C MET A 39 -3.60 -31.73 16.41
N LYS A 40 -3.56 -30.96 17.49
CA LYS A 40 -2.76 -31.27 18.68
C LYS A 40 -3.45 -30.75 19.94
N LYS A 41 -3.37 -31.52 21.02
CA LYS A 41 -3.75 -31.14 22.38
C LYS A 41 -2.57 -31.47 23.31
N GLU A 42 -2.16 -30.52 24.13
CA GLU A 42 -1.07 -30.71 25.10
C GLU A 42 -1.30 -29.90 26.37
N ASP A 43 -0.89 -30.46 27.52
CA ASP A 43 -0.88 -29.72 28.78
C ASP A 43 0.51 -29.12 29.02
N LYS A 44 0.55 -27.82 29.33
CA LYS A 44 1.80 -27.09 29.54
C LYS A 44 1.67 -26.03 30.62
N TRP A 45 2.51 -26.15 31.65
CA TRP A 45 2.70 -25.16 32.73
C TRP A 45 1.41 -24.56 33.33
N GLY A 46 0.38 -25.38 33.56
CA GLY A 46 -0.89 -24.93 34.15
C GLY A 46 -1.89 -24.38 33.13
N ALA A 47 -1.69 -24.61 31.83
CA ALA A 47 -2.65 -24.39 30.77
C ALA A 47 -2.80 -25.65 29.90
N THR A 48 -3.93 -25.77 29.22
CA THR A 48 -4.12 -26.73 28.13
C THR A 48 -4.03 -25.97 26.81
N VAL A 49 -3.20 -26.46 25.89
CA VAL A 49 -2.93 -25.87 24.58
C VAL A 49 -3.53 -26.76 23.50
N TYR A 50 -4.25 -26.13 22.58
CA TYR A 50 -4.87 -26.75 21.43
C TYR A 50 -4.33 -26.09 20.16
N THR A 51 -3.90 -26.90 19.20
CA THR A 51 -3.54 -26.43 17.86
C THR A 51 -4.57 -26.95 16.88
N LEU A 52 -5.26 -26.03 16.20
CA LEU A 52 -6.29 -26.32 15.22
C LEU A 52 -5.79 -25.92 13.82
N ASN A 53 -6.17 -26.71 12.82
CA ASN A 53 -6.10 -26.29 11.43
C ASN A 53 -7.48 -25.77 11.02
N MET A 54 -7.58 -24.47 10.73
CA MET A 54 -8.82 -23.76 10.43
C MET A 54 -8.77 -23.24 8.99
N THR A 55 -9.67 -23.68 8.13
CA THR A 55 -9.96 -22.99 6.87
C THR A 55 -10.97 -21.88 7.15
N SER A 56 -10.64 -20.63 6.84
CA SER A 56 -11.48 -19.47 7.17
C SER A 56 -12.48 -19.10 6.07
N LEU A 57 -12.02 -19.13 4.81
CA LEU A 57 -12.81 -18.75 3.64
C LEU A 57 -12.13 -19.20 2.34
N LYS A 58 -12.86 -19.06 1.22
CA LYS A 58 -12.29 -18.94 -0.12
C LYS A 58 -12.28 -17.48 -0.54
N TRP A 59 -11.10 -16.90 -0.75
CA TRP A 59 -10.95 -15.53 -1.22
C TRP A 59 -10.67 -15.49 -2.72
N LEU A 60 -11.54 -14.79 -3.46
CA LEU A 60 -11.55 -14.78 -4.93
C LEU A 60 -11.61 -16.20 -5.51
N ASN A 61 -11.43 -16.34 -6.82
CA ASN A 61 -11.49 -17.62 -7.51
C ASN A 61 -10.11 -18.01 -8.07
N GLU A 62 -10.07 -19.20 -8.66
CA GLU A 62 -8.88 -19.79 -9.25
C GLU A 62 -8.42 -19.05 -10.52
N SER A 63 -9.26 -18.23 -11.15
CA SER A 63 -8.82 -17.37 -12.26
C SER A 63 -8.05 -16.15 -11.75
N GLU A 64 -8.32 -15.69 -10.52
CA GLU A 64 -7.66 -14.56 -9.89
C GLU A 64 -6.39 -14.95 -9.13
N LEU A 65 -6.42 -16.06 -8.39
CA LEU A 65 -5.35 -16.45 -7.48
C LEU A 65 -4.87 -17.89 -7.72
N THR A 66 -3.61 -18.17 -7.39
CA THR A 66 -3.10 -19.55 -7.36
C THR A 66 -3.66 -20.35 -6.17
N ASN A 67 -3.79 -19.72 -5.00
CA ASN A 67 -4.27 -20.37 -3.77
C ASN A 67 -5.40 -19.53 -3.16
N PRO A 68 -6.67 -19.72 -3.59
CA PRO A 68 -7.79 -18.95 -3.07
C PRO A 68 -8.29 -19.43 -1.70
N ILE A 69 -7.95 -20.65 -1.28
CA ILE A 69 -8.36 -21.20 0.03
C ILE A 69 -7.45 -20.68 1.14
N TRP A 70 -8.03 -19.98 2.12
CA TRP A 70 -7.30 -19.43 3.26
C TRP A 70 -7.39 -20.39 4.44
N TRP A 71 -6.25 -20.95 4.83
CA TRP A 71 -6.11 -21.84 6.00
C TRP A 71 -5.20 -21.22 7.07
N HIS A 72 -5.38 -21.64 8.31
CA HIS A 72 -4.72 -21.04 9.45
C HIS A 72 -4.43 -22.09 10.52
N GLU A 73 -3.20 -22.09 11.00
CA GLU A 73 -2.90 -22.60 12.34
C GLU A 73 -3.49 -21.64 13.38
N LEU A 74 -4.39 -22.15 14.21
CA LEU A 74 -5.00 -21.46 15.34
C LEU A 74 -4.56 -22.17 16.63
N ILE A 75 -3.75 -21.49 17.43
CA ILE A 75 -3.26 -22.02 18.71
C ILE A 75 -4.07 -21.37 19.84
N ILE A 76 -4.65 -22.17 20.73
CA ILE A 76 -5.50 -21.74 21.83
C ILE A 76 -4.91 -22.29 23.13
N ALA A 77 -4.51 -21.41 24.04
CA ALA A 77 -4.09 -21.77 25.39
C ALA A 77 -5.18 -21.38 26.39
N VAL A 78 -5.62 -22.32 27.22
CA VAL A 78 -6.64 -22.12 28.24
C VAL A 78 -6.05 -22.39 29.62
N SER A 79 -6.06 -21.40 30.50
CA SER A 79 -5.60 -21.59 31.89
C SER A 79 -6.42 -22.65 32.63
N LYS A 80 -5.77 -23.50 33.43
CA LYS A 80 -6.44 -24.45 34.32
C LYS A 80 -7.14 -23.79 35.52
N GLU A 81 -6.71 -22.59 35.94
CA GLU A 81 -7.36 -21.83 37.02
C GLU A 81 -8.69 -21.17 36.59
N GLN A 82 -8.91 -20.98 35.28
CA GLN A 82 -10.16 -20.52 34.64
C GLN A 82 -10.94 -19.40 35.40
N LYS A 83 -10.28 -18.28 35.71
CA LYS A 83 -10.86 -17.09 36.37
C LYS A 83 -11.79 -16.28 35.47
N LEU A 84 -11.51 -16.21 34.17
CA LEU A 84 -12.31 -15.47 33.18
C LEU A 84 -12.75 -16.40 32.04
N LYS A 85 -13.83 -17.16 32.28
CA LYS A 85 -14.33 -18.21 31.38
C LYS A 85 -15.10 -17.69 30.16
N ASP A 86 -15.39 -16.39 30.13
CA ASP A 86 -16.18 -15.72 29.11
C ASP A 86 -15.35 -14.87 28.13
N SER A 87 -14.01 -14.88 28.28
CA SER A 87 -13.14 -13.96 27.54
C SER A 87 -11.86 -14.60 27.03
N CYS A 88 -11.38 -14.08 25.89
CA CYS A 88 -10.12 -14.50 25.29
C CYS A 88 -9.31 -13.32 24.76
N LEU A 89 -7.99 -13.34 25.00
CA LEU A 89 -7.04 -12.45 24.31
C LEU A 89 -6.59 -13.11 23.01
N LEU A 90 -6.96 -12.55 21.86
CA LEU A 90 -6.59 -13.09 20.54
C LEU A 90 -5.54 -12.20 19.87
N MET A 91 -4.37 -12.78 19.61
CA MET A 91 -3.36 -12.19 18.76
C MET A 91 -3.56 -12.63 17.31
N ILE A 92 -3.79 -11.66 16.43
CA ILE A 92 -3.73 -11.85 14.99
C ILE A 92 -2.24 -11.87 14.61
N GLY A 93 -1.76 -13.05 14.21
CA GLY A 93 -0.36 -13.35 13.99
C GLY A 93 0.01 -13.46 12.52
N LYS A 94 1.29 -13.20 12.24
CA LYS A 94 1.90 -13.60 10.97
C LYS A 94 2.00 -15.12 10.88
N GLY A 95 2.19 -15.60 9.66
CA GLY A 95 2.61 -16.96 9.31
C GLY A 95 2.86 -16.97 7.81
N ARG A 96 3.77 -17.82 7.34
CA ARG A 96 3.94 -18.06 5.89
C ARG A 96 3.58 -19.51 5.65
N ASN A 97 2.81 -19.76 4.60
CA ASN A 97 2.38 -21.10 4.23
C ASN A 97 3.56 -22.02 3.91
N ASN A 98 4.73 -21.45 3.57
CA ASN A 98 5.92 -22.19 3.12
C ASN A 98 7.14 -22.04 4.07
N ALA A 99 6.99 -21.42 5.25
CA ALA A 99 8.09 -21.34 6.21
C ALA A 99 8.05 -22.55 7.15
N SER A 100 9.21 -23.01 7.64
CA SER A 100 9.22 -23.89 8.81
C SER A 100 8.49 -23.18 9.97
N ASN A 101 7.78 -23.94 10.82
CA ASN A 101 6.91 -23.48 11.92
C ASN A 101 7.59 -22.58 13.00
N THR A 102 8.75 -22.00 12.73
CA THR A 102 9.60 -21.29 13.70
C THR A 102 9.41 -19.77 13.75
N SER A 103 8.71 -19.15 12.78
CA SER A 103 8.52 -17.69 12.73
C SER A 103 7.07 -17.27 13.04
N THR A 104 6.66 -17.41 14.30
CA THR A 104 5.42 -16.82 14.82
C THR A 104 5.68 -15.45 15.45
N ASP A 105 4.65 -14.61 15.59
CA ASP A 105 4.76 -13.36 16.35
C ASP A 105 4.80 -13.60 17.88
N LEU A 106 4.30 -14.76 18.31
CA LEU A 106 4.21 -15.20 19.70
C LEU A 106 4.58 -16.68 19.79
N SER A 107 5.45 -17.06 20.73
CA SER A 107 5.74 -18.46 21.00
C SER A 107 4.60 -19.12 21.78
N VAL A 108 4.51 -20.45 21.73
CA VAL A 108 3.55 -21.20 22.56
C VAL A 108 3.76 -20.91 24.05
N ASP A 109 5.01 -20.73 24.48
CA ASP A 109 5.36 -20.43 25.88
C ASP A 109 4.84 -19.06 26.33
N GLU A 110 4.98 -18.05 25.48
CA GLU A 110 4.45 -16.70 25.74
C GLU A 110 2.92 -16.73 25.76
N LEU A 111 2.30 -17.50 24.87
CA LEU A 111 0.84 -17.68 24.84
C LEU A 111 0.31 -18.37 26.11
N VAL A 112 0.98 -19.45 26.55
CA VAL A 112 0.68 -20.14 27.82
C VAL A 112 0.83 -19.20 29.01
N ASN A 113 1.89 -18.39 29.03
CA ASN A 113 2.11 -17.40 30.09
C ASN A 113 1.01 -16.33 30.12
N LEU A 114 0.54 -15.86 28.97
CA LEU A 114 -0.61 -14.95 28.89
C LEU A 114 -1.88 -15.61 29.45
N ALA A 115 -2.22 -16.83 29.00
CA ALA A 115 -3.40 -17.56 29.48
C ALA A 115 -3.34 -17.76 31.00
N LYS A 116 -2.22 -18.28 31.52
CA LYS A 116 -2.01 -18.52 32.95
C LYS A 116 -2.10 -17.24 33.77
N SER A 117 -1.37 -16.20 33.37
CA SER A 117 -1.26 -14.96 34.15
C SER A 117 -2.55 -14.13 34.17
N THR A 118 -3.48 -14.42 33.27
CA THR A 118 -4.82 -13.82 33.22
C THR A 118 -5.89 -14.74 33.79
N GLY A 119 -5.61 -16.04 33.93
CA GLY A 119 -6.60 -17.04 34.30
C GLY A 119 -7.68 -17.23 33.22
N SER A 120 -7.35 -17.03 31.94
CA SER A 120 -8.33 -17.02 30.85
C SER A 120 -7.84 -17.77 29.61
N CYS A 121 -8.58 -17.64 28.51
CA CYS A 121 -8.14 -18.01 27.17
C CYS A 121 -7.14 -16.97 26.61
N ALA A 122 -6.09 -17.43 25.96
CA ALA A 122 -5.26 -16.66 25.05
C ALA A 122 -5.08 -17.45 23.75
N ALA A 123 -5.19 -16.80 22.60
CA ALA A 123 -5.07 -17.46 21.30
C ALA A 123 -4.16 -16.70 20.33
N LEU A 124 -3.57 -17.45 19.39
CA LEU A 124 -2.79 -16.95 18.26
C LEU A 124 -3.40 -17.48 16.96
N LEU A 125 -3.86 -16.57 16.08
CA LEU A 125 -4.32 -16.90 14.73
C LEU A 125 -3.21 -16.57 13.72
N GLY A 126 -2.54 -17.59 13.16
CA GLY A 126 -1.46 -17.41 12.20
C GLY A 126 -1.91 -17.15 10.76
N GLN A 127 -0.94 -16.95 9.87
CA GLN A 127 -1.14 -16.81 8.42
C GLN A 127 -2.09 -15.65 8.05
N ILE A 128 -1.93 -14.48 8.67
CA ILE A 128 -2.66 -13.26 8.30
C ILE A 128 -1.69 -12.19 7.78
N PRO A 129 -1.70 -11.84 6.48
CA PRO A 129 -2.43 -12.49 5.39
C PRO A 129 -1.95 -13.92 5.10
N ASN A 130 -2.79 -14.74 4.47
CA ASN A 130 -2.44 -16.11 4.07
C ASN A 130 -1.53 -16.05 2.84
N GLN A 131 -0.21 -16.12 3.05
CA GLN A 131 0.81 -15.78 2.05
C GLN A 131 1.91 -16.85 1.96
N PRO A 132 2.60 -16.99 0.80
CA PRO A 132 2.61 -16.09 -0.36
C PRO A 132 1.35 -16.10 -1.21
N ILE A 133 1.09 -15.00 -1.91
CA ILE A 133 -0.04 -14.86 -2.83
C ILE A 133 0.47 -14.56 -4.24
N THR A 134 0.01 -15.35 -5.21
CA THR A 134 0.21 -15.10 -6.64
C THR A 134 -1.11 -14.63 -7.24
N TYR A 135 -1.11 -13.38 -7.71
CA TYR A 135 -2.22 -12.78 -8.47
C TYR A 135 -2.03 -13.08 -9.95
N LYS A 136 -2.95 -13.83 -10.56
CA LYS A 136 -2.86 -14.28 -11.96
C LYS A 136 -3.22 -13.18 -12.96
N THR A 137 -4.16 -12.32 -12.57
CA THR A 137 -4.72 -11.24 -13.41
C THR A 137 -3.92 -9.93 -13.31
N ILE A 138 -2.97 -9.84 -12.36
CA ILE A 138 -2.14 -8.65 -12.20
C ILE A 138 -0.83 -8.85 -12.98
N PRO A 139 -0.53 -8.05 -14.02
CA PRO A 139 0.59 -8.29 -14.93
C PRO A 139 1.97 -7.91 -14.34
N LEU A 140 2.04 -7.65 -13.03
CA LEU A 140 3.24 -7.15 -12.37
C LEU A 140 4.02 -8.30 -11.73
N GLN A 141 5.30 -8.41 -12.05
CA GLN A 141 6.16 -9.49 -11.55
C GLN A 141 6.21 -9.56 -10.01
N MET A 142 6.16 -8.41 -9.32
CA MET A 142 6.14 -8.36 -7.84
C MET A 142 4.85 -8.93 -7.21
N CYS A 143 3.80 -9.11 -8.01
CA CYS A 143 2.53 -9.70 -7.61
C CYS A 143 2.49 -11.23 -7.84
N LYS A 144 3.53 -11.80 -8.46
CA LYS A 144 3.75 -13.25 -8.48
C LYS A 144 4.52 -13.64 -7.21
N ASN A 145 3.94 -14.53 -6.40
CA ASN A 145 4.53 -15.00 -5.14
C ASN A 145 4.84 -13.86 -4.14
N SER A 146 3.88 -12.95 -3.98
CA SER A 146 4.01 -11.74 -3.19
C SER A 146 3.85 -11.96 -1.67
N PHE A 147 4.51 -11.11 -0.87
CA PHE A 147 4.47 -11.12 0.60
C PHE A 147 4.29 -9.70 1.16
N GLU A 148 3.76 -9.61 2.38
CA GLU A 148 3.71 -8.41 3.20
C GLU A 148 3.15 -7.19 2.41
N ASN A 149 3.97 -6.16 2.20
CA ASN A 149 3.55 -4.93 1.53
C ASN A 149 3.21 -5.18 0.05
N ALA A 150 3.88 -6.12 -0.64
CA ALA A 150 3.55 -6.46 -2.02
C ALA A 150 2.18 -7.12 -2.11
N ALA A 151 1.88 -8.08 -1.22
CA ALA A 151 0.56 -8.71 -1.15
C ALA A 151 -0.56 -7.67 -0.94
N VAL A 152 -0.34 -6.68 -0.06
CA VAL A 152 -1.31 -5.60 0.12
C VAL A 152 -1.42 -4.71 -1.11
N TYR A 153 -0.32 -4.11 -1.55
CA TYR A 153 -0.39 -3.07 -2.56
C TYR A 153 -0.68 -3.58 -3.97
N CYS A 154 -0.48 -4.87 -4.27
CA CYS A 154 -0.97 -5.47 -5.52
C CYS A 154 -2.50 -5.41 -5.60
N THR A 155 -3.23 -5.72 -4.52
CA THR A 155 -4.70 -5.57 -4.52
C THR A 155 -5.14 -4.12 -4.67
N TRP A 156 -4.40 -3.18 -4.09
CA TRP A 156 -4.68 -1.75 -4.23
C TRP A 156 -4.42 -1.29 -5.65
N TRP A 157 -3.32 -1.71 -6.26
CA TRP A 157 -3.04 -1.43 -7.67
C TRP A 157 -4.17 -1.93 -8.56
N LYS A 158 -4.66 -3.16 -8.35
CA LYS A 158 -5.80 -3.69 -9.12
C LYS A 158 -7.05 -2.82 -8.94
N PHE A 159 -7.42 -2.52 -7.69
CA PHE A 159 -8.57 -1.66 -7.39
C PHE A 159 -8.48 -0.26 -8.02
N MET A 160 -7.26 0.29 -8.11
CA MET A 160 -7.02 1.60 -8.72
C MET A 160 -7.07 1.58 -10.25
N ASN A 161 -6.64 0.48 -10.90
CA ASN A 161 -6.53 0.41 -12.36
C ASN A 161 -7.73 -0.29 -13.04
N ASP A 162 -8.50 -1.08 -12.30
CA ASP A 162 -9.73 -1.70 -12.76
C ASP A 162 -10.93 -1.04 -12.06
N LYS A 163 -11.70 -0.27 -12.83
CA LYS A 163 -12.89 0.44 -12.32
C LYS A 163 -14.03 -0.51 -11.92
N SER A 164 -14.02 -1.74 -12.43
CA SER A 164 -15.02 -2.77 -12.09
C SER A 164 -14.68 -3.52 -10.81
N GLU A 165 -13.43 -3.42 -10.34
CA GLU A 165 -12.95 -4.13 -9.16
C GLU A 165 -13.73 -3.71 -7.91
N GLN A 166 -14.22 -4.73 -7.21
CA GLN A 166 -15.05 -4.58 -6.02
C GLN A 166 -14.19 -4.52 -4.76
N PRO A 167 -14.66 -3.89 -3.67
CA PRO A 167 -13.87 -3.72 -2.46
C PRO A 167 -13.44 -5.04 -1.80
N HIS A 168 -14.17 -6.15 -2.01
CA HIS A 168 -13.78 -7.47 -1.51
C HIS A 168 -12.49 -8.03 -2.16
N GLY A 169 -12.02 -7.43 -3.25
CA GLY A 169 -10.71 -7.70 -3.85
C GLY A 169 -9.53 -7.12 -3.06
N LEU A 170 -9.78 -6.20 -2.12
CA LEU A 170 -8.76 -5.66 -1.22
C LEU A 170 -8.42 -6.70 -0.14
N ILE A 171 -7.13 -7.02 0.05
CA ILE A 171 -6.70 -8.10 0.96
C ILE A 171 -7.10 -7.89 2.42
N GLN A 172 -7.42 -6.67 2.83
CA GLN A 172 -7.92 -6.38 4.18
C GLN A 172 -9.23 -7.13 4.46
N PHE A 173 -10.09 -7.35 3.45
CA PHE A 173 -11.37 -8.04 3.59
C PHE A 173 -11.22 -9.49 4.06
N PRO A 174 -10.48 -10.38 3.36
CA PRO A 174 -10.26 -11.75 3.81
C PRO A 174 -9.46 -11.81 5.12
N MET A 175 -8.56 -10.86 5.39
CA MET A 175 -7.84 -10.78 6.68
C MET A 175 -8.82 -10.57 7.85
N VAL A 176 -9.78 -9.66 7.71
CA VAL A 176 -10.80 -9.39 8.74
C VAL A 176 -11.76 -10.56 8.90
N LYS A 177 -12.23 -11.14 7.79
CA LYS A 177 -13.11 -12.32 7.82
C LYS A 177 -12.42 -13.51 8.48
N ALA A 178 -11.13 -13.73 8.21
CA ALA A 178 -10.35 -14.77 8.87
C ALA A 178 -10.22 -14.56 10.39
N ALA A 179 -10.00 -13.32 10.85
CA ALA A 179 -9.99 -13.00 12.27
C ALA A 179 -11.35 -13.27 12.95
N VAL A 180 -12.45 -12.92 12.29
CA VAL A 180 -13.81 -13.21 12.77
C VAL A 180 -14.07 -14.71 12.84
N ARG A 181 -13.70 -15.47 11.81
CA ARG A 181 -13.81 -16.94 11.81
C ARG A 181 -12.91 -17.59 12.85
N GLY A 182 -11.74 -17.00 13.14
CA GLY A 182 -10.90 -17.38 14.28
C GLY A 182 -11.64 -17.26 15.62
N MET A 183 -12.34 -16.16 15.86
CA MET A 183 -13.18 -15.99 17.06
C MET A 183 -14.34 -17.01 17.09
N ASP A 184 -14.99 -17.28 15.96
CA ASP A 184 -16.04 -18.30 15.87
C ASP A 184 -15.51 -19.69 16.23
N THR A 185 -14.34 -20.06 15.69
CA THR A 185 -13.70 -21.35 15.96
C THR A 185 -13.34 -21.46 17.44
N ILE A 186 -12.78 -20.42 18.06
CA ILE A 186 -12.46 -20.42 19.50
C ILE A 186 -13.73 -20.65 20.33
N ILE A 187 -14.82 -19.95 20.01
CA ILE A 187 -16.09 -20.09 20.74
C ILE A 187 -16.63 -21.50 20.60
N ASP A 188 -16.79 -21.99 19.36
CA ASP A 188 -17.40 -23.29 19.08
C ASP A 188 -16.57 -24.44 19.64
N PHE A 189 -15.25 -24.40 19.42
CA PHE A 189 -14.33 -25.42 19.90
C PHE A 189 -14.28 -25.48 21.43
N LEU A 190 -14.05 -24.35 22.11
CA LEU A 190 -13.93 -24.36 23.58
C LEU A 190 -15.26 -24.68 24.26
N LEU A 191 -16.39 -24.28 23.70
CA LEU A 191 -17.70 -24.65 24.23
C LEU A 191 -17.90 -26.17 24.21
N LYS A 192 -17.58 -26.82 23.09
CA LYS A 192 -17.68 -28.29 22.92
C LYS A 192 -16.67 -29.03 23.80
N GLU A 193 -15.40 -28.66 23.71
CA GLU A 193 -14.28 -29.33 24.39
C GLU A 193 -14.41 -29.25 25.92
N SER A 194 -14.97 -28.16 26.44
CA SER A 194 -15.14 -27.96 27.88
C SER A 194 -16.46 -28.50 28.44
N GLY A 195 -17.28 -29.19 27.63
CA GLY A 195 -18.61 -29.63 28.04
C GLY A 195 -19.54 -28.47 28.42
N GLY A 196 -19.35 -27.30 27.80
CA GLY A 196 -20.14 -26.09 28.08
C GLY A 196 -19.64 -25.22 29.24
N THR A 197 -18.51 -25.55 29.88
CA THR A 197 -18.01 -24.81 31.05
C THR A 197 -17.21 -23.54 30.70
N VAL A 198 -16.61 -23.47 29.51
CA VAL A 198 -15.93 -22.30 28.96
C VAL A 198 -16.82 -21.71 27.85
N LYS A 199 -17.32 -20.48 28.07
CA LYS A 199 -18.31 -19.82 27.20
C LYS A 199 -17.81 -18.47 26.75
N ILE A 200 -16.86 -18.45 25.82
CA ILE A 200 -16.26 -17.21 25.32
C ILE A 200 -17.33 -16.34 24.65
N THR A 201 -17.41 -15.07 25.06
CA THR A 201 -18.33 -14.06 24.51
C THR A 201 -17.62 -12.74 24.21
N LYS A 202 -16.46 -12.48 24.84
CA LYS A 202 -15.70 -11.24 24.74
C LYS A 202 -14.27 -11.49 24.27
N PHE A 203 -13.77 -10.61 23.42
CA PHE A 203 -12.40 -10.65 22.94
C PHE A 203 -11.68 -9.32 23.13
N THR A 204 -10.41 -9.39 23.51
CA THR A 204 -9.45 -8.32 23.21
C THR A 204 -8.59 -8.77 22.05
N LEU A 205 -8.45 -7.91 21.04
CA LEU A 205 -7.64 -8.21 19.86
C LEU A 205 -6.31 -7.47 19.90
N THR A 206 -5.24 -8.11 19.43
CA THR A 206 -3.95 -7.46 19.21
C THR A 206 -3.28 -7.99 17.94
N GLY A 207 -2.38 -7.21 17.35
CA GLY A 207 -1.70 -7.57 16.11
C GLY A 207 -0.64 -6.53 15.75
N ILE A 208 0.42 -6.98 15.09
CA ILE A 208 1.58 -6.15 14.73
C ILE A 208 1.48 -5.73 13.26
N SER A 209 1.76 -4.47 12.92
CA SER A 209 1.85 -3.97 11.55
C SER A 209 0.56 -4.23 10.77
N LYS A 210 0.60 -4.93 9.64
CA LYS A 210 -0.60 -5.32 8.86
C LYS A 210 -1.60 -6.17 9.66
N ARG A 211 -1.15 -6.92 10.68
CA ARG A 211 -2.08 -7.59 11.60
C ARG A 211 -2.72 -6.58 12.56
N GLY A 212 -2.00 -5.53 12.95
CA GLY A 212 -2.58 -4.38 13.66
C GLY A 212 -3.64 -3.65 12.83
N TRP A 213 -3.47 -3.62 11.51
CA TRP A 213 -4.52 -3.18 10.59
C TRP A 213 -5.77 -4.07 10.66
N ALA A 214 -5.59 -5.40 10.60
CA ALA A 214 -6.70 -6.34 10.77
C ALA A 214 -7.37 -6.17 12.15
N THR A 215 -6.59 -5.96 13.22
CA THR A 215 -7.11 -5.70 14.57
C THR A 215 -8.08 -4.52 14.59
N TRP A 216 -7.70 -3.39 13.99
CA TRP A 216 -8.55 -2.20 13.88
C TRP A 216 -9.87 -2.49 13.13
N LEU A 217 -9.78 -3.12 11.96
CA LEU A 217 -10.93 -3.36 11.11
C LEU A 217 -11.85 -4.45 11.68
N THR A 218 -11.31 -5.51 12.28
CA THR A 218 -12.09 -6.53 13.00
C THR A 218 -12.82 -5.92 14.19
N ALA A 219 -12.16 -5.03 14.94
CA ALA A 219 -12.81 -4.31 16.03
C ALA A 219 -13.98 -3.42 15.55
N ALA A 220 -13.95 -2.92 14.31
CA ALA A 220 -15.01 -2.10 13.75
C ALA A 220 -16.26 -2.90 13.35
N VAL A 221 -16.12 -4.17 12.96
CA VAL A 221 -17.21 -4.96 12.36
C VAL A 221 -17.78 -6.03 13.28
N ASP A 222 -17.07 -6.42 14.34
CA ASP A 222 -17.49 -7.48 15.26
C ASP A 222 -17.72 -6.96 16.68
N LYS A 223 -18.92 -7.15 17.20
CA LYS A 223 -19.34 -6.67 18.53
C LYS A 223 -18.71 -7.46 19.69
N ARG A 224 -18.22 -8.68 19.44
CA ARG A 224 -17.56 -9.50 20.47
C ARG A 224 -16.20 -8.92 20.88
N VAL A 225 -15.61 -8.08 20.04
CA VAL A 225 -14.39 -7.34 20.36
C VAL A 225 -14.75 -6.17 21.28
N VAL A 226 -14.33 -6.26 22.55
CA VAL A 226 -14.65 -5.25 23.59
C VAL A 226 -13.48 -4.30 23.86
N SER A 227 -12.25 -4.67 23.52
CA SER A 227 -11.08 -3.77 23.48
C SER A 227 -10.06 -4.27 22.46
N PHE A 228 -9.11 -3.42 22.07
CA PHE A 228 -8.10 -3.82 21.08
C PHE A 228 -6.80 -3.00 21.13
N ILE A 229 -5.71 -3.61 20.69
CA ILE A 229 -4.33 -3.16 20.92
C ILE A 229 -3.54 -3.30 19.62
N PRO A 230 -3.67 -2.35 18.69
CA PRO A 230 -2.92 -2.35 17.44
C PRO A 230 -1.47 -1.93 17.72
N ILE A 231 -0.52 -2.76 17.28
CA ILE A 231 0.91 -2.55 17.49
C ILE A 231 1.54 -2.13 16.15
N VAL A 232 2.27 -1.01 16.14
CA VAL A 232 2.92 -0.39 14.98
C VAL A 232 2.00 -0.29 13.75
N TYR A 233 0.73 0.02 14.01
CA TYR A 233 -0.25 0.38 13.00
C TYR A 233 -1.05 1.61 13.46
N ASP A 234 -0.34 2.73 13.50
CA ASP A 234 -0.81 4.09 13.79
C ASP A 234 -0.98 4.93 12.51
N LEU A 235 -1.14 4.26 11.36
CA LEU A 235 -1.47 4.90 10.09
C LEU A 235 -2.99 4.97 9.90
N LEU A 236 -3.61 5.91 10.57
CA LEU A 236 -5.02 6.30 10.39
C LEU A 236 -5.08 7.61 9.62
N ASN A 237 -6.24 7.97 9.08
CA ASN A 237 -6.38 9.16 8.23
C ASN A 237 -5.32 9.13 7.11
N PHE A 238 -5.34 8.02 6.38
CA PHE A 238 -4.23 7.50 5.58
C PHE A 238 -3.68 8.55 4.60
N VAL A 239 -4.57 9.22 3.86
CA VAL A 239 -4.18 10.24 2.88
C VAL A 239 -3.45 11.38 3.58
N LYS A 240 -4.01 11.91 4.67
CA LYS A 240 -3.40 13.01 5.42
C LYS A 240 -2.03 12.63 6.00
N ASN A 241 -1.91 11.43 6.57
CA ASN A 241 -0.64 10.96 7.14
C ASN A 241 0.42 10.61 6.09
N ARG A 242 0.04 10.30 4.85
CA ARG A 242 1.00 10.13 3.74
C ARG A 242 1.51 11.48 3.22
N HIS A 243 0.65 12.48 3.10
CA HIS A 243 1.04 13.88 2.87
C HIS A 243 2.00 14.40 3.94
N HIS A 244 1.65 14.21 5.21
CA HIS A 244 2.50 14.53 6.36
C HIS A 244 3.89 13.89 6.28
N GLN A 245 3.95 12.58 6.01
CA GLN A 245 5.23 11.90 5.85
C GLN A 245 6.08 12.50 4.74
N TYR A 246 5.47 12.82 3.58
CA TYR A 246 6.19 13.40 2.46
C TYR A 246 6.79 14.75 2.83
N ARG A 247 6.01 15.63 3.47
CA ARG A 247 6.46 16.94 3.96
C ARG A 247 7.64 16.81 4.92
N ALA A 248 7.58 15.83 5.83
CA ALA A 248 8.62 15.59 6.82
C ALA A 248 9.92 15.09 6.19
N TYR A 249 9.84 14.18 5.22
CA TYR A 249 11.02 13.51 4.65
C TYR A 249 11.49 14.11 3.33
N CYS A 250 10.77 15.08 2.76
CA CYS A 250 10.98 15.58 1.39
C CYS A 250 10.98 14.44 0.36
N GLY A 251 10.05 13.50 0.52
CA GLY A 251 9.99 12.29 -0.29
C GLY A 251 9.42 11.09 0.48
N TRP A 252 9.50 9.92 -0.16
CA TRP A 252 8.95 8.68 0.40
C TRP A 252 9.99 7.88 1.16
N GLY A 253 9.59 7.29 2.28
CA GLY A 253 10.46 6.37 3.01
C GLY A 253 10.73 5.08 2.23
N ARG A 254 11.89 4.44 2.47
CA ARG A 254 12.27 3.18 1.82
C ARG A 254 11.21 2.09 1.97
N SER A 255 10.50 2.07 3.10
CA SER A 255 9.42 1.12 3.39
C SER A 255 8.22 1.25 2.46
N LEU A 256 8.03 2.42 1.83
CA LEU A 256 7.02 2.67 0.81
C LEU A 256 7.50 2.37 -0.61
N LYS A 257 8.66 1.71 -0.80
CA LYS A 257 9.18 1.38 -2.13
C LYS A 257 8.14 0.71 -3.04
N VAL A 258 7.43 -0.30 -2.54
CA VAL A 258 6.39 -0.99 -3.32
C VAL A 258 5.23 -0.05 -3.65
N PHE A 259 4.77 0.73 -2.67
CA PHE A 259 3.71 1.72 -2.84
C PHE A 259 4.07 2.78 -3.91
N TYR A 260 5.34 3.20 -3.95
CA TYR A 260 5.88 4.09 -4.96
C TYR A 260 6.00 3.42 -6.34
N GLN A 261 6.58 2.21 -6.42
CA GLN A 261 6.76 1.47 -7.66
C GLN A 261 5.44 1.13 -8.36
N LEU A 262 4.37 0.94 -7.59
CA LEU A 262 3.01 0.73 -8.09
C LEU A 262 2.28 2.03 -8.46
N ASN A 263 2.97 3.17 -8.45
CA ASN A 263 2.42 4.48 -8.77
C ASN A 263 1.23 4.90 -7.87
N LEU A 264 1.11 4.34 -6.66
CA LEU A 264 0.01 4.67 -5.73
C LEU A 264 0.25 6.02 -5.05
N THR A 265 1.51 6.39 -4.82
CA THR A 265 1.90 7.70 -4.28
C THR A 265 1.40 8.88 -5.11
N ARG A 266 1.30 8.72 -6.44
CA ARG A 266 0.81 9.78 -7.34
C ARG A 266 -0.71 9.88 -7.39
N GLN A 267 -1.41 8.92 -6.78
CA GLN A 267 -2.86 8.81 -6.82
C GLN A 267 -3.52 9.10 -5.46
N LEU A 268 -2.73 9.51 -4.45
CA LEU A 268 -3.20 9.71 -3.07
C LEU A 268 -4.47 10.58 -2.96
N ASP A 269 -4.59 11.64 -3.78
CA ASP A 269 -5.73 12.57 -3.73
C ASP A 269 -6.85 12.23 -4.73
N SER A 270 -6.66 11.21 -5.56
CA SER A 270 -7.66 10.82 -6.56
C SER A 270 -8.97 10.38 -5.89
N PRO A 271 -10.13 10.61 -6.52
CA PRO A 271 -11.42 10.12 -6.01
C PRO A 271 -11.41 8.61 -5.76
N ARG A 272 -10.80 7.83 -6.65
CA ARG A 272 -10.71 6.37 -6.52
C ARG A 272 -9.84 5.94 -5.33
N PHE A 273 -8.79 6.68 -4.99
CA PHE A 273 -7.98 6.37 -3.80
C PHE A 273 -8.70 6.74 -2.50
N LYS A 274 -9.48 7.83 -2.52
CA LYS A 274 -10.40 8.17 -1.42
C LYS A 274 -11.46 7.08 -1.23
N GLU A 275 -12.02 6.56 -2.31
CA GLU A 275 -12.94 5.42 -2.27
C GLU A 275 -12.25 4.18 -1.69
N LEU A 276 -11.05 3.83 -2.17
CA LEU A 276 -10.27 2.71 -1.63
C LEU A 276 -10.09 2.86 -0.11
N THR A 277 -9.62 4.02 0.34
CA THR A 277 -9.38 4.28 1.78
C THR A 277 -10.67 4.32 2.60
N SER A 278 -11.83 4.61 2.00
CA SER A 278 -13.15 4.51 2.67
C SER A 278 -13.45 3.09 3.19
N TYR A 279 -12.90 2.06 2.53
CA TYR A 279 -13.10 0.65 2.88
C TYR A 279 -12.04 0.06 3.81
N VAL A 280 -10.85 0.66 3.87
CA VAL A 280 -9.70 0.04 4.55
C VAL A 280 -9.02 0.94 5.56
N ASP A 281 -9.23 2.25 5.58
CA ASP A 281 -8.68 3.10 6.65
C ASP A 281 -9.51 2.96 7.94
N PRO A 282 -8.93 2.51 9.07
CA PRO A 282 -9.65 2.42 10.33
C PRO A 282 -10.32 3.72 10.78
N PHE A 283 -9.78 4.87 10.39
CA PHE A 283 -10.35 6.17 10.73
C PHE A 283 -11.78 6.35 10.20
N GLN A 284 -12.13 5.64 9.12
CA GLN A 284 -13.46 5.68 8.51
C GLN A 284 -14.51 4.91 9.33
N TYR A 285 -14.12 4.22 10.40
CA TYR A 285 -15.00 3.45 11.27
C TYR A 285 -15.03 4.01 12.69
N ASN A 286 -14.62 5.27 12.86
CA ASN A 286 -14.32 5.85 14.15
C ASN A 286 -15.47 5.73 15.16
N GLU A 287 -16.70 6.02 14.71
CA GLU A 287 -17.93 5.94 15.51
C GLU A 287 -18.16 4.55 16.12
N ARG A 288 -17.65 3.50 15.47
CA ARG A 288 -17.82 2.10 15.91
C ARG A 288 -16.89 1.71 17.05
N TYR A 289 -15.91 2.55 17.36
CA TYR A 289 -14.96 2.33 18.45
C TYR A 289 -15.35 3.05 19.75
N GLN A 290 -16.49 3.73 19.80
CA GLN A 290 -16.94 4.54 20.94
C GLN A 290 -16.92 3.77 22.27
N ASN A 291 -17.33 2.50 22.25
CA ASN A 291 -17.44 1.66 23.46
C ASN A 291 -16.35 0.59 23.52
N LYS A 292 -15.19 0.84 22.89
CA LYS A 292 -14.10 -0.13 22.78
C LYS A 292 -12.79 0.54 23.14
N PRO A 293 -12.29 0.39 24.38
CA PRO A 293 -10.99 0.93 24.74
C PRO A 293 -9.91 0.44 23.79
N LYS A 294 -9.05 1.35 23.34
CA LYS A 294 -7.94 1.04 22.43
C LYS A 294 -6.62 1.55 22.94
N CYS A 295 -5.57 0.74 22.84
CA CYS A 295 -4.22 1.11 23.22
C CYS A 295 -3.26 0.92 22.05
N LEU A 296 -2.84 2.03 21.43
CA LEU A 296 -1.88 2.01 20.33
C LEU A 296 -0.47 1.84 20.91
N ILE A 297 0.31 0.91 20.37
CA ILE A 297 1.73 0.74 20.73
C ILE A 297 2.58 1.11 19.53
N CYS A 298 3.41 2.14 19.66
CA CYS A 298 4.17 2.73 18.55
C CYS A 298 5.67 2.73 18.82
N GLY A 299 6.46 2.64 17.76
CA GLY A 299 7.91 2.78 17.85
C GLY A 299 8.35 4.21 17.51
N THR A 300 9.17 4.81 18.37
CA THR A 300 9.65 6.20 18.17
C THR A 300 10.57 6.39 16.95
N GLY A 301 11.18 5.30 16.47
CA GLY A 301 12.02 5.28 15.27
C GLY A 301 11.47 4.37 14.17
N ASP A 302 10.15 4.21 14.09
CA ASP A 302 9.48 3.38 13.10
C ASP A 302 9.87 3.78 11.67
N GLY A 303 10.29 2.81 10.84
CA GLY A 303 10.73 3.05 9.47
C GLY A 303 9.60 3.31 8.46
N ILE A 304 8.35 3.13 8.87
CA ILE A 304 7.14 3.23 8.04
C ILE A 304 6.34 4.49 8.38
N ASN A 305 6.12 4.79 9.66
CA ASN A 305 5.27 5.89 10.11
C ASN A 305 6.08 6.90 10.94
N PRO A 306 6.02 8.21 10.63
CA PRO A 306 6.52 9.26 11.50
C PRO A 306 5.94 9.16 12.93
N PRO A 307 6.71 9.51 13.97
CA PRO A 307 6.27 9.40 15.36
C PRO A 307 5.12 10.37 15.74
N ASP A 308 4.82 11.34 14.88
CA ASP A 308 3.77 12.33 15.02
C ASP A 308 2.56 12.11 14.10
N ASP A 309 2.43 10.95 13.43
CA ASP A 309 1.23 10.59 12.63
C ASP A 309 -0.07 10.69 13.45
N SER A 310 0.04 10.46 14.77
CA SER A 310 -1.05 10.60 15.74
C SER A 310 -1.72 11.98 15.75
N HIS A 311 -1.00 13.05 15.37
CA HIS A 311 -1.53 14.42 15.38
C HIS A 311 -2.73 14.63 14.47
N TYR A 312 -2.92 13.75 13.48
CA TYR A 312 -3.95 13.88 12.46
C TYR A 312 -5.17 13.00 12.70
N PHE A 313 -5.23 12.25 13.80
CA PHE A 313 -6.38 11.39 14.11
C PHE A 313 -6.63 11.15 15.60
N PHE A 314 -5.63 11.24 16.47
CA PHE A 314 -5.76 10.71 17.84
C PHE A 314 -6.79 11.47 18.66
N ASP A 315 -6.83 12.80 18.56
CA ASP A 315 -7.81 13.68 19.20
C ASP A 315 -9.25 13.38 18.74
N GLN A 316 -9.43 13.01 17.48
CA GLN A 316 -10.71 12.69 16.85
C GLN A 316 -11.21 11.27 17.18
N LEU A 317 -10.35 10.36 17.66
CA LEU A 317 -10.76 9.00 17.95
C LEU A 317 -11.89 8.94 19.00
N ALA A 318 -12.97 8.21 18.69
CA ALA A 318 -14.11 8.01 19.58
C ALA A 318 -13.73 7.18 20.81
N GLY A 319 -14.44 7.32 21.93
CA GLY A 319 -14.25 6.47 23.12
C GLY A 319 -12.88 6.54 23.81
N GLU A 320 -12.66 5.62 24.76
CA GLU A 320 -11.40 5.53 25.50
C GLU A 320 -10.23 5.13 24.61
N LYS A 321 -9.13 5.88 24.72
CA LYS A 321 -7.96 5.76 23.84
C LYS A 321 -6.67 6.05 24.58
N TYR A 322 -5.67 5.22 24.30
CA TYR A 322 -4.34 5.28 24.87
C TYR A 322 -3.31 5.13 23.75
N ILE A 323 -2.16 5.76 23.94
CA ILE A 323 -0.99 5.57 23.07
C ILE A 323 0.22 5.31 23.96
N ARG A 324 1.11 4.44 23.50
CA ARG A 324 2.38 4.13 24.15
C ARG A 324 3.50 4.11 23.14
N PHE A 325 4.37 5.11 23.20
CA PHE A 325 5.60 5.14 22.41
C PHE A 325 6.75 4.41 23.13
N LEU A 326 7.41 3.49 22.42
CA LEU A 326 8.62 2.82 22.91
C LEU A 326 9.87 3.57 22.40
N PRO A 327 10.68 4.19 23.29
CA PRO A 327 11.88 4.91 22.87
C PRO A 327 12.92 3.95 22.26
N ASN A 328 13.66 4.43 21.25
CA ASN A 328 14.75 3.68 20.60
C ASN A 328 14.35 2.37 19.90
N THR A 329 13.07 2.19 19.58
CA THR A 329 12.55 1.04 18.83
C THR A 329 12.28 1.40 17.37
N THR A 330 12.21 0.38 16.51
CA THR A 330 11.87 0.50 15.08
C THR A 330 10.46 -0.07 14.84
N HIS A 331 10.04 -0.25 13.58
CA HIS A 331 8.81 -0.99 13.24
C HIS A 331 8.80 -2.41 13.84
N PHE A 332 9.97 -3.00 14.10
CA PHE A 332 10.11 -4.29 14.76
C PHE A 332 10.20 -4.13 16.29
N VAL A 333 9.20 -3.48 16.89
CA VAL A 333 9.17 -3.17 18.34
C VAL A 333 9.33 -4.41 19.24
N ALA A 334 8.92 -5.59 18.78
CA ALA A 334 9.00 -6.83 19.53
C ALA A 334 10.29 -7.65 19.25
N SER A 335 11.29 -7.08 18.58
CA SER A 335 12.53 -7.79 18.23
C SER A 335 13.49 -8.00 19.41
N ARG A 336 13.47 -7.10 20.40
CA ARG A 336 14.27 -7.24 21.63
C ARG A 336 13.43 -7.93 22.71
N PRO A 337 13.97 -8.94 23.43
CA PRO A 337 13.22 -9.66 24.46
C PRO A 337 12.57 -8.75 25.51
N GLY A 338 13.28 -7.72 25.99
CA GLY A 338 12.76 -6.78 26.99
C GLY A 338 11.60 -5.92 26.47
N ASP A 339 11.68 -5.42 25.24
CA ASP A 339 10.58 -4.66 24.63
C ASP A 339 9.36 -5.56 24.42
N LYS A 340 9.58 -6.78 23.90
CA LYS A 340 8.52 -7.76 23.69
C LYS A 340 7.79 -8.10 24.99
N ALA A 341 8.53 -8.37 26.07
CA ALA A 341 7.95 -8.62 27.39
C ALA A 341 7.07 -7.44 27.86
N SER A 342 7.55 -6.20 27.67
CA SER A 342 6.79 -5.00 28.06
C SER A 342 5.53 -4.76 27.19
N ILE A 343 5.58 -5.13 25.91
CA ILE A 343 4.41 -5.10 25.02
C ILE A 343 3.37 -6.13 25.49
N LEU A 344 3.79 -7.37 25.77
CA LEU A 344 2.89 -8.42 26.25
C LEU A 344 2.30 -8.08 27.62
N GLU A 345 3.05 -7.42 28.50
CA GLU A 345 2.55 -6.87 29.77
C GLU A 345 1.45 -5.83 29.55
N THR A 346 1.60 -4.96 28.54
CA THR A 346 0.54 -3.99 28.15
C THR A 346 -0.69 -4.72 27.65
N CYS A 347 -0.51 -5.69 26.75
CA CYS A 347 -1.60 -6.49 26.21
C CYS A 347 -2.40 -7.19 27.31
N ARG A 348 -1.67 -7.81 28.24
CA ARG A 348 -2.23 -8.48 29.41
C ARG A 348 -3.00 -7.51 30.30
N THR A 349 -2.43 -6.34 30.59
CA THR A 349 -3.02 -5.38 31.53
C THR A 349 -4.31 -4.79 30.94
N VAL A 350 -4.28 -4.27 29.71
CA VAL A 350 -5.49 -3.74 29.04
C VAL A 350 -6.59 -4.81 28.92
N TYR A 351 -6.22 -6.05 28.60
CA TYR A 351 -7.16 -7.17 28.58
C TYR A 351 -7.82 -7.37 29.94
N LEU A 352 -7.04 -7.52 31.02
CA LEU A 352 -7.57 -7.73 32.36
C LEU A 352 -8.45 -6.57 32.81
N SER A 353 -8.03 -5.33 32.57
CA SER A 353 -8.79 -4.14 32.95
C SER A 353 -10.13 -4.08 32.23
N THR A 354 -10.16 -4.41 30.95
CA THR A 354 -11.41 -4.45 30.19
C THR A 354 -12.33 -5.57 30.69
N MET A 355 -11.80 -6.80 30.85
CA MET A 355 -12.61 -7.96 31.20
C MET A 355 -13.13 -7.93 32.64
N GLN A 356 -12.38 -7.29 33.55
CA GLN A 356 -12.75 -7.09 34.95
C GLN A 356 -13.46 -5.75 35.21
N ASN A 357 -13.71 -4.95 34.16
CA ASN A 357 -14.32 -3.62 34.27
C ASN A 357 -13.62 -2.70 35.29
N LEU A 358 -12.29 -2.64 35.22
CA LEU A 358 -11.46 -1.81 36.08
C LEU A 358 -11.32 -0.40 35.50
N ASN A 359 -11.25 0.59 36.39
CA ASN A 359 -11.04 1.99 36.00
C ASN A 359 -9.59 2.19 35.54
N MET A 360 -9.39 2.35 34.24
CA MET A 360 -8.11 2.76 33.68
C MET A 360 -7.87 4.26 33.90
N PRO A 361 -6.61 4.70 34.12
CA PRO A 361 -6.27 6.12 34.29
C PRO A 361 -6.72 6.96 33.10
N GLN A 362 -7.43 8.06 33.33
CA GLN A 362 -7.80 9.02 32.30
C GLN A 362 -6.66 9.99 32.06
N ILE A 363 -6.10 10.00 30.85
CA ILE A 363 -4.93 10.81 30.50
C ILE A 363 -5.26 11.75 29.34
N SER A 364 -4.84 13.00 29.46
CA SER A 364 -4.91 13.99 28.38
C SER A 364 -3.64 14.84 28.34
N TRP A 365 -3.36 15.48 27.22
CA TRP A 365 -2.23 16.39 27.11
C TRP A 365 -2.55 17.58 26.21
N LYS A 366 -1.80 18.67 26.41
CA LYS A 366 -1.72 19.79 25.48
C LYS A 366 -0.27 19.98 25.05
N ARG A 367 -0.05 20.08 23.73
CA ARG A 367 1.22 20.52 23.15
C ARG A 367 1.14 22.03 22.94
N VAL A 368 2.13 22.76 23.42
CA VAL A 368 2.26 24.21 23.25
C VAL A 368 3.62 24.49 22.62
N GLU A 369 3.66 25.42 21.68
CA GLU A 369 4.89 25.93 21.10
C GLU A 369 4.95 27.44 21.32
N THR A 370 6.10 27.92 21.77
CA THR A 370 6.45 29.34 21.89
C THR A 370 7.53 29.68 20.86
N ASN A 371 8.00 30.93 20.81
CA ASN A 371 9.06 31.31 19.88
C ASN A 371 10.35 30.49 20.06
N SER A 372 10.69 30.09 21.30
CA SER A 372 11.96 29.40 21.62
C SER A 372 11.81 28.00 22.21
N LYS A 373 10.60 27.58 22.62
CA LYS A 373 10.39 26.31 23.35
C LYS A 373 9.13 25.57 22.93
N GLY A 374 9.15 24.25 23.08
CA GLY A 374 7.97 23.40 23.09
C GLY A 374 7.67 22.90 24.50
N ILE A 375 6.40 22.72 24.82
CA ILE A 375 5.92 22.27 26.13
C ILE A 375 4.83 21.21 25.93
N ILE A 376 4.88 20.13 26.71
CA ILE A 376 3.78 19.18 26.88
C ILE A 376 3.25 19.34 28.30
N HIS A 377 1.97 19.67 28.44
CA HIS A 377 1.24 19.61 29.70
C HIS A 377 0.37 18.36 29.71
N LEU A 378 0.79 17.32 30.46
CA LEU A 378 0.04 16.09 30.65
C LEU A 378 -0.82 16.20 31.91
N ARG A 379 -2.07 15.75 31.82
CA ARG A 379 -3.04 15.68 32.92
C ARG A 379 -3.52 14.26 33.10
N THR A 380 -3.70 13.85 34.34
CA THR A 380 -4.20 12.53 34.73
C THR A 380 -5.09 12.63 35.96
N ASP A 381 -6.13 11.78 36.02
CA ASP A 381 -7.06 11.68 37.16
C ASP A 381 -6.51 10.82 38.31
N GLN A 382 -5.56 9.94 38.02
CA GLN A 382 -4.81 9.14 38.98
C GLN A 382 -3.39 9.65 39.11
N GLU A 383 -2.77 9.53 40.29
CA GLU A 383 -1.37 9.90 40.49
C GLU A 383 -0.45 8.78 39.96
N PRO A 384 0.40 9.03 38.95
CA PRO A 384 1.35 8.06 38.44
C PRO A 384 2.42 7.72 39.49
N SER A 385 2.80 6.45 39.54
CA SER A 385 3.91 5.96 40.37
C SER A 385 5.27 6.35 39.81
N ALA A 386 5.37 6.60 38.50
CA ALA A 386 6.56 7.14 37.87
C ALA A 386 6.21 7.98 36.65
N THR A 387 7.02 9.02 36.40
CA THR A 387 6.98 9.80 35.17
C THR A 387 8.35 9.83 34.53
N LYS A 388 8.39 9.74 33.20
CA LYS A 388 9.61 9.85 32.40
C LYS A 388 9.34 10.75 31.21
N CYS A 389 10.40 11.31 30.65
CA CYS A 389 10.35 12.01 29.37
C CYS A 389 11.46 11.43 28.50
N PHE A 390 11.21 11.35 27.19
CA PHE A 390 12.23 11.04 26.20
C PHE A 390 12.26 12.09 25.11
N PHE A 391 13.45 12.43 24.62
CA PHE A 391 13.64 13.35 23.51
C PHE A 391 14.69 12.86 22.51
N ALA A 392 14.59 13.33 21.27
CA ALA A 392 15.56 13.09 20.23
C ALA A 392 15.70 14.33 19.33
N ASN A 393 16.87 14.49 18.69
CA ASN A 393 17.07 15.47 17.62
C ASN A 393 17.23 14.75 16.28
N THR A 394 16.80 15.38 15.20
CA THR A 394 17.13 14.94 13.84
C THR A 394 18.63 15.03 13.58
N LEU A 395 19.14 14.21 12.67
CA LEU A 395 20.58 14.19 12.34
C LEU A 395 21.03 15.37 11.45
N ASN A 396 20.10 16.07 10.80
CA ASN A 396 20.35 17.24 9.96
C ASN A 396 19.08 18.09 9.83
N SER A 397 19.19 19.24 9.13
CA SER A 397 18.08 20.14 8.83
C SER A 397 17.40 19.89 7.48
N LYS A 398 17.84 18.89 6.70
CA LYS A 398 17.27 18.59 5.37
C LYS A 398 15.99 17.76 5.44
N ARG A 399 15.85 16.94 6.48
CA ARG A 399 14.68 16.06 6.67
C ARG A 399 14.30 16.01 8.15
N ARG A 400 13.00 16.12 8.43
CA ARG A 400 12.40 15.88 9.73
C ARG A 400 12.26 14.38 9.96
N ASP A 401 13.39 13.70 10.07
CA ASP A 401 13.50 12.23 10.06
C ASP A 401 14.00 11.70 11.41
N PHE A 402 13.09 11.03 12.15
CA PHE A 402 13.37 10.40 13.45
C PHE A 402 13.56 8.87 13.34
N ARG A 403 13.59 8.34 12.12
CA ARG A 403 13.62 6.90 11.89
C ARG A 403 14.94 6.29 12.37
N ARG A 404 14.88 5.00 12.65
CA ARG A 404 16.02 4.21 13.10
C ARG A 404 16.22 3.01 12.19
N PHE A 405 17.24 3.05 11.34
CA PHE A 405 17.66 1.94 10.47
C PHE A 405 19.18 1.94 10.25
N ARG A 406 19.70 0.91 9.57
CA ARG A 406 21.15 0.75 9.35
C ARG A 406 21.70 1.96 8.58
N GLY A 407 22.61 2.73 9.21
CA GLY A 407 23.21 3.95 8.64
C GLY A 407 22.49 5.27 8.95
N HIS A 408 21.28 5.24 9.54
CA HIS A 408 20.55 6.42 9.99
C HIS A 408 19.91 6.13 11.35
N ARG A 409 20.55 6.60 12.43
CA ARG A 409 20.22 6.19 13.80
C ARG A 409 19.95 7.39 14.69
N VAL A 410 18.70 7.79 14.76
CA VAL A 410 18.24 8.70 15.81
C VAL A 410 18.10 7.93 17.13
N SER A 411 18.63 8.51 18.20
CA SER A 411 18.56 7.97 19.55
C SER A 411 17.74 8.89 20.44
N TRP A 412 16.87 8.29 21.24
CA TRP A 412 16.01 8.95 22.20
C TRP A 412 16.65 8.87 23.59
N PHE A 413 16.78 10.01 24.25
CA PHE A 413 17.45 10.19 25.54
C PHE A 413 16.44 10.60 26.61
N PRO A 414 16.67 10.26 27.89
CA PRO A 414 15.80 10.70 28.97
C PRO A 414 15.83 12.24 29.12
N CYS A 415 14.71 12.80 29.56
CA CYS A 415 14.58 14.22 29.92
C CYS A 415 13.78 14.40 31.22
N LYS A 416 13.84 15.63 31.74
CA LYS A 416 13.15 16.00 32.98
C LYS A 416 11.65 16.14 32.74
N VAL A 417 10.86 15.57 33.65
CA VAL A 417 9.44 15.88 33.84
C VAL A 417 9.30 16.66 35.14
N GLU A 418 8.62 17.79 35.07
CA GLU A 418 8.25 18.61 36.22
C GLU A 418 6.82 18.25 36.66
N LYS A 419 6.63 17.88 37.94
CA LYS A 419 5.30 17.81 38.53
C LYS A 419 4.87 19.23 38.90
N VAL A 420 4.00 19.83 38.09
CA VAL A 420 3.50 21.20 38.32
C VAL A 420 2.57 21.22 39.53
N LYS A 421 1.70 20.22 39.61
CA LYS A 421 0.83 19.92 40.76
C LYS A 421 0.33 18.48 40.65
N THR A 422 -0.40 18.00 41.66
CA THR A 422 -1.06 16.68 41.62
C THR A 422 -1.85 16.50 40.32
N GLY A 423 -1.62 15.37 39.64
CA GLY A 423 -2.24 15.05 38.36
C GLY A 423 -1.83 15.93 37.17
N VAL A 424 -0.84 16.83 37.29
CA VAL A 424 -0.37 17.69 36.19
C VAL A 424 1.15 17.67 36.06
N TYR A 425 1.63 17.22 34.91
CA TYR A 425 3.05 17.04 34.60
C TYR A 425 3.45 17.84 33.37
N LYS A 426 4.68 18.34 33.35
CA LYS A 426 5.21 19.20 32.30
C LYS A 426 6.56 18.68 31.82
N ALA A 427 6.73 18.62 30.50
CA ALA A 427 8.04 18.50 29.87
C ALA A 427 8.24 19.71 28.95
N GLU A 428 9.40 20.35 29.04
CA GLU A 428 9.74 21.55 28.28
C GLU A 428 11.08 21.36 27.59
N MET A 429 11.16 21.77 26.32
CA MET A 429 12.33 21.64 25.48
C MET A 429 12.58 22.92 24.69
N THR A 430 13.82 23.40 24.67
CA THR A 430 14.23 24.47 23.75
C THR A 430 14.24 23.95 22.32
N LYS A 431 13.83 24.78 21.37
CA LYS A 431 13.99 24.50 19.93
C LYS A 431 15.48 24.29 19.62
N PRO A 432 15.82 23.28 18.79
CA PRO A 432 17.21 23.10 18.39
C PRO A 432 17.62 24.18 17.39
N ASP A 433 18.89 24.59 17.41
CA ASP A 433 19.43 25.54 16.42
C ASP A 433 19.41 24.97 15.00
N ILE A 434 19.49 23.63 14.88
CA ILE A 434 19.49 22.90 13.61
C ILE A 434 18.46 21.77 13.67
N GLY A 435 17.59 21.73 12.65
CA GLY A 435 16.64 20.64 12.45
C GLY A 435 15.48 20.66 13.43
N TRP A 436 15.10 19.49 13.94
CA TRP A 436 13.92 19.30 14.79
C TRP A 436 14.24 18.48 16.03
N ARG A 437 13.51 18.78 17.10
CA ARG A 437 13.54 18.05 18.37
C ARG A 437 12.17 17.46 18.62
N ALA A 438 12.13 16.15 18.83
CA ALA A 438 10.93 15.43 19.23
C ALA A 438 11.02 15.04 20.71
N PHE A 439 9.91 15.07 21.45
CA PHE A 439 9.85 14.64 22.84
C PHE A 439 8.44 14.20 23.27
N PHE A 440 8.32 13.34 24.28
CA PHE A 440 7.04 12.91 24.86
C PHE A 440 7.20 12.57 26.35
N ILE A 441 6.07 12.55 27.08
CA ILE A 441 6.00 12.12 28.48
C ILE A 441 5.47 10.68 28.54
N GLU A 442 6.11 9.83 29.32
CA GLU A 442 5.63 8.51 29.73
C GLU A 442 5.17 8.58 31.19
N VAL A 443 4.01 8.02 31.47
CA VAL A 443 3.44 7.88 32.81
C VAL A 443 3.23 6.39 33.11
N THR A 444 3.62 5.99 34.31
CA THR A 444 3.41 4.63 34.83
C THR A 444 2.44 4.70 36.00
N PHE A 445 1.45 3.81 36.02
CA PHE A 445 0.51 3.62 37.12
C PHE A 445 0.65 2.20 37.65
N LEU A 446 0.60 2.05 38.97
CA LEU A 446 0.60 0.75 39.64
C LEU A 446 -0.73 0.61 40.38
N GLU A 447 -1.59 -0.29 39.89
CA GLU A 447 -2.82 -0.68 40.60
C GLU A 447 -2.53 -1.83 41.57
N SER A 448 -1.56 -2.70 41.22
CA SER A 448 -0.95 -3.73 42.07
C SER A 448 0.38 -4.17 41.47
N GLU A 449 1.18 -4.99 42.15
CA GLU A 449 2.40 -5.58 41.58
C GLU A 449 2.19 -6.29 40.23
N LYS A 450 0.95 -6.73 39.96
CA LYS A 450 0.58 -7.47 38.75
C LYS A 450 -0.19 -6.63 37.72
N LYS A 451 -0.45 -5.34 37.98
CA LYS A 451 -1.24 -4.46 37.11
C LYS A 451 -0.53 -3.12 36.97
N LYS A 452 0.25 -3.01 35.91
CA LYS A 452 1.07 -1.85 35.58
C LYS A 452 0.60 -1.26 34.26
N TYR A 453 0.11 -0.03 34.30
CA TYR A 453 -0.23 0.73 33.10
C TYR A 453 0.94 1.61 32.71
N VAL A 454 1.34 1.59 31.45
CA VAL A 454 2.35 2.50 30.91
C VAL A 454 1.76 3.15 29.67
N PHE A 455 1.56 4.45 29.73
CA PHE A 455 0.99 5.25 28.65
C PHE A 455 1.87 6.46 28.39
N THR A 456 1.71 7.07 27.22
CA THR A 456 2.46 8.25 26.82
C THR A 456 1.54 9.35 26.34
N SER A 457 2.03 10.59 26.34
CA SER A 457 1.49 11.62 25.45
C SER A 457 1.78 11.27 23.98
N GLU A 458 1.19 12.00 23.04
CA GLU A 458 1.73 12.09 21.69
C GLU A 458 3.14 12.70 21.71
N VAL A 459 3.92 12.38 20.68
CA VAL A 459 5.22 13.01 20.45
C VAL A 459 5.02 14.46 20.02
N HIS A 460 5.63 15.42 20.71
CA HIS A 460 5.70 16.82 20.28
C HIS A 460 6.99 17.05 19.49
N ILE A 461 6.89 17.60 18.28
CA ILE A 461 8.05 17.93 17.43
C ILE A 461 8.14 19.43 17.29
N ILE A 462 9.30 20.00 17.62
CA ILE A 462 9.57 21.43 17.54
C ILE A 462 10.82 21.73 16.70
N PRO A 463 10.81 22.84 15.93
CA PRO A 463 9.64 23.65 15.61
C PRO A 463 8.61 22.85 14.81
N ASP A 464 7.31 23.14 14.94
CA ASP A 464 6.28 22.49 14.11
C ASP A 464 6.28 23.08 12.68
N THR A 465 7.36 22.78 11.98
CA THR A 465 7.60 23.17 10.59
C THR A 465 8.04 21.97 9.79
N PHE A 466 7.91 22.07 8.46
CA PHE A 466 8.28 21.00 7.54
C PHE A 466 9.35 21.51 6.57
N PRO A 467 10.36 20.68 6.23
CA PRO A 467 11.38 21.07 5.27
C PRO A 467 10.85 21.18 3.84
N CYS A 468 9.74 20.51 3.54
CA CYS A 468 9.15 20.50 2.20
C CYS A 468 7.65 20.83 2.22
N ALA A 469 7.21 21.38 1.10
CA ALA A 469 5.80 21.54 0.79
C ALA A 469 5.10 20.17 0.71
N ASP A 470 3.78 20.21 0.72
CA ASP A 470 2.98 18.99 0.60
C ASP A 470 3.26 18.25 -0.71
N CYS A 471 3.17 16.92 -0.71
CA CYS A 471 3.10 16.25 -1.99
C CYS A 471 1.77 16.64 -2.63
N LYS A 472 1.78 16.94 -3.91
CA LYS A 472 0.54 17.01 -4.67
C LYS A 472 0.40 15.68 -5.39
N ALA A 473 -0.71 14.96 -5.20
CA ALA A 473 -1.08 13.94 -6.18
C ALA A 473 -1.39 14.72 -7.48
N GLY A 474 -0.38 14.76 -8.34
CA GLY A 474 -0.27 15.81 -9.36
C GLY A 474 0.96 16.69 -9.15
N LEU A 475 2.14 16.10 -9.42
CA LEU A 475 3.39 16.72 -9.88
C LEU A 475 4.17 17.62 -8.90
N PRO A 476 5.49 17.39 -8.81
CA PRO A 476 6.41 18.47 -9.16
C PRO A 476 7.54 18.06 -10.13
N SER A 477 7.84 18.98 -11.06
CA SER A 477 8.97 19.09 -12.03
C SER A 477 9.23 17.88 -12.94
N GLY A 478 8.94 17.88 -14.24
CA GLY A 478 8.42 18.91 -15.14
C GLY A 478 7.56 18.24 -16.22
N TRP A 479 6.71 19.05 -16.83
CA TRP A 479 5.60 18.67 -17.73
C TRP A 479 4.40 18.06 -17.01
N ALA A 480 3.24 18.67 -17.23
CA ALA A 480 1.96 18.13 -16.77
C ALA A 480 1.76 16.74 -17.37
N GLN A 481 1.30 15.77 -16.58
CA GLN A 481 0.88 14.49 -17.15
C GLN A 481 -0.35 14.76 -18.02
N THR A 482 -0.20 14.54 -19.31
CA THR A 482 -1.20 14.77 -20.34
C THR A 482 -1.98 13.49 -20.65
N ALA A 483 -3.09 13.61 -21.37
CA ALA A 483 -3.77 12.43 -21.91
C ALA A 483 -2.84 11.55 -22.79
N LEU A 484 -1.85 12.17 -23.43
CA LEU A 484 -0.84 11.47 -24.21
C LEU A 484 0.06 10.59 -23.31
N ASP A 485 0.46 11.08 -22.14
CA ASP A 485 1.23 10.31 -21.17
C ASP A 485 0.46 9.08 -20.67
N ASP A 486 -0.84 9.24 -20.41
CA ASP A 486 -1.72 8.15 -19.96
C ASP A 486 -1.86 7.09 -21.05
N TYR A 487 -2.11 7.53 -22.29
CA TYR A 487 -2.27 6.66 -23.44
C TYR A 487 -1.02 5.83 -23.75
N VAL A 488 0.16 6.46 -23.72
CA VAL A 488 1.45 5.82 -23.96
C VAL A 488 1.75 4.78 -22.88
N LYS A 489 1.47 5.09 -21.61
CA LYS A 489 1.71 4.19 -20.46
C LYS A 489 0.69 3.05 -20.37
N GLN A 490 -0.48 3.21 -20.98
CA GLN A 490 -1.50 2.17 -21.00
C GLN A 490 -0.92 0.90 -21.63
N TYR A 491 -0.99 -0.20 -20.88
CA TYR A 491 -0.58 -1.51 -21.36
C TYR A 491 -1.38 -1.89 -22.61
N ASP A 492 -0.71 -2.43 -23.62
CA ASP A 492 -1.35 -2.97 -24.82
C ASP A 492 -0.95 -4.44 -24.99
N PRO A 493 -1.91 -5.39 -24.96
CA PRO A 493 -1.62 -6.81 -25.12
C PRO A 493 -1.16 -7.20 -26.52
N HIS A 494 -1.29 -6.32 -27.52
CA HIS A 494 -0.85 -6.58 -28.89
C HIS A 494 0.61 -6.21 -29.11
N TYR A 495 1.26 -5.50 -28.18
CA TYR A 495 2.68 -5.18 -28.31
C TYR A 495 3.53 -6.45 -28.29
N ASN A 496 4.25 -6.69 -29.39
CA ASN A 496 5.23 -7.77 -29.51
C ASN A 496 6.28 -7.42 -30.57
N TYR A 497 7.39 -8.16 -30.59
CA TYR A 497 8.38 -8.04 -31.66
C TYR A 497 9.09 -9.37 -31.92
N THR A 498 9.60 -9.52 -33.13
CA THR A 498 10.42 -10.67 -33.55
C THR A 498 11.62 -10.18 -34.36
N VAL A 499 12.80 -10.73 -34.05
CA VAL A 499 14.01 -10.49 -34.85
C VAL A 499 13.92 -11.39 -36.09
N THR A 500 13.83 -10.78 -37.27
CA THR A 500 13.72 -11.50 -38.55
C THR A 500 15.08 -11.73 -39.20
N LYS A 501 16.06 -10.88 -38.92
CA LYS A 501 17.42 -11.01 -39.44
C LYS A 501 18.45 -10.43 -38.47
N LYS A 502 19.61 -11.06 -38.38
CA LYS A 502 20.80 -10.55 -37.69
C LYS A 502 21.98 -10.64 -38.65
N GLU A 503 22.67 -9.52 -38.87
CA GLU A 503 23.85 -9.42 -39.71
C GLU A 503 25.02 -8.92 -38.89
N ASP A 504 26.10 -9.70 -38.86
CA ASP A 504 27.34 -9.26 -38.22
C ASP A 504 28.28 -8.66 -39.27
N ARG A 505 28.44 -7.33 -39.25
CA ARG A 505 29.30 -6.59 -40.18
C ARG A 505 30.61 -6.20 -39.48
N PRO A 506 31.66 -5.76 -40.22
CA PRO A 506 32.97 -5.49 -39.62
C PRO A 506 32.96 -4.47 -38.46
N VAL A 507 32.13 -3.42 -38.56
CA VAL A 507 32.10 -2.31 -37.58
C VAL A 507 30.79 -2.17 -36.80
N VAL A 508 29.73 -2.85 -37.23
CA VAL A 508 28.41 -2.85 -36.58
C VAL A 508 27.78 -4.24 -36.61
N THR A 509 26.89 -4.52 -35.67
CA THR A 509 25.93 -5.62 -35.76
C THR A 509 24.55 -5.03 -36.05
N VAL A 510 23.83 -5.57 -37.03
CA VAL A 510 22.55 -5.04 -37.51
C VAL A 510 21.44 -6.06 -37.29
N TYR A 511 20.34 -5.63 -36.70
CA TYR A 511 19.13 -6.41 -36.48
C TYR A 511 17.98 -5.85 -37.31
N THR A 512 17.29 -6.73 -38.03
CA THR A 512 15.98 -6.42 -38.63
C THR A 512 14.90 -7.00 -37.73
N VAL A 513 13.93 -6.18 -37.35
CA VAL A 513 12.89 -6.52 -36.38
C VAL A 513 11.52 -6.18 -36.95
N ASN A 514 10.58 -7.12 -36.84
CA ASN A 514 9.17 -6.84 -37.03
C ASN A 514 8.56 -6.58 -35.66
N MET A 515 7.88 -5.44 -35.50
CA MET A 515 7.27 -5.03 -34.24
C MET A 515 5.79 -4.74 -34.45
N THR A 516 4.92 -5.31 -33.63
CA THR A 516 3.55 -4.81 -33.44
C THR A 516 3.58 -3.86 -32.26
N SER A 517 3.15 -2.60 -32.42
CA SER A 517 3.24 -1.59 -31.35
C SER A 517 2.01 -1.58 -30.44
N LEU A 518 0.82 -1.66 -31.01
CA LEU A 518 -0.46 -1.51 -30.30
C LEU A 518 -1.67 -1.87 -31.19
N LYS A 519 -2.87 -1.89 -30.58
CA LYS A 519 -4.16 -1.79 -31.29
C LYS A 519 -4.76 -0.41 -31.12
N TRP A 520 -4.97 0.32 -32.21
CA TRP A 520 -5.57 1.65 -32.25
C TRP A 520 -6.98 1.61 -32.86
N GLN A 521 -7.97 2.08 -32.08
CA GLN A 521 -9.39 2.05 -32.44
C GLN A 521 -9.91 0.62 -32.74
N ASN A 522 -11.22 0.50 -32.93
CA ASN A 522 -11.86 -0.77 -33.25
C ASN A 522 -11.83 -1.04 -34.76
N ASP A 523 -11.89 -2.31 -35.15
CA ASP A 523 -11.94 -2.75 -36.55
C ASP A 523 -13.20 -2.25 -37.30
N SER A 524 -14.23 -1.87 -36.55
CA SER A 524 -15.44 -1.23 -37.06
C SER A 524 -15.29 0.27 -37.32
N GLU A 525 -14.23 0.90 -36.80
CA GLU A 525 -13.94 2.32 -36.94
C GLU A 525 -12.91 2.56 -38.03
N VAL A 526 -11.85 1.75 -38.06
CA VAL A 526 -10.74 1.86 -39.01
C VAL A 526 -10.43 0.49 -39.64
N ASP A 527 -9.87 0.49 -40.85
CA ASP A 527 -9.42 -0.74 -41.53
C ASP A 527 -8.10 -1.29 -40.99
N ARG A 528 -7.28 -0.45 -40.33
CA ARG A 528 -5.96 -0.79 -39.79
C ARG A 528 -5.86 -0.49 -38.31
N SER A 529 -6.54 -1.32 -37.52
CA SER A 529 -6.49 -1.19 -36.06
C SER A 529 -5.19 -1.71 -35.46
N ILE A 530 -4.55 -2.73 -36.06
CA ILE A 530 -3.28 -3.27 -35.56
C ILE A 530 -2.12 -2.55 -36.22
N TRP A 531 -1.25 -1.94 -35.40
CA TRP A 531 -0.11 -1.17 -35.86
C TRP A 531 1.15 -2.02 -35.84
N TRP A 532 1.71 -2.25 -37.02
CA TRP A 532 2.93 -3.03 -37.23
C TRP A 532 4.00 -2.17 -37.89
N HIS A 533 5.26 -2.52 -37.65
CA HIS A 533 6.42 -1.72 -38.02
C HIS A 533 7.59 -2.64 -38.39
N THR A 534 8.38 -2.21 -39.37
CA THR A 534 9.72 -2.73 -39.62
C THR A 534 10.74 -1.84 -38.95
N MET A 535 11.71 -2.46 -38.29
CA MET A 535 12.77 -1.78 -37.58
C MET A 535 14.15 -2.29 -38.02
N THR A 536 15.10 -1.38 -38.13
CA THR A 536 16.53 -1.68 -38.25
C THR A 536 17.23 -1.16 -37.00
N ILE A 537 17.94 -2.03 -36.27
CA ILE A 537 18.72 -1.65 -35.08
C ILE A 537 20.18 -1.97 -35.38
N ALA A 538 21.01 -0.94 -35.53
CA ALA A 538 22.45 -1.06 -35.74
C ALA A 538 23.19 -0.73 -34.45
N VAL A 539 24.19 -1.56 -34.12
CA VAL A 539 24.96 -1.47 -32.89
C VAL A 539 26.43 -1.42 -33.23
N SER A 540 27.12 -0.32 -32.93
CA SER A 540 28.56 -0.21 -33.16
C SER A 540 29.34 -1.21 -32.34
N LYS A 541 30.32 -1.91 -32.94
CA LYS A 541 31.25 -2.78 -32.19
C LYS A 541 32.25 -1.99 -31.35
N ASN A 542 32.46 -0.70 -31.66
CA ASN A 542 33.35 0.19 -30.92
C ASN A 542 32.78 0.55 -29.53
N GLN A 543 31.45 0.57 -29.39
CA GLN A 543 30.76 0.72 -28.09
C GLN A 543 31.28 1.89 -27.22
N ARG A 544 31.53 3.05 -27.85
CA ARG A 544 31.98 4.28 -27.16
C ARG A 544 30.91 4.81 -26.21
N ILE A 545 29.64 4.68 -26.60
CA ILE A 545 28.48 5.05 -25.80
C ILE A 545 27.61 3.79 -25.65
N LYS A 546 27.41 3.35 -24.40
CA LYS A 546 26.80 2.04 -24.09
C LYS A 546 25.39 2.11 -23.50
N ASP A 547 24.97 3.30 -23.05
CA ASP A 547 23.71 3.53 -22.35
C ASP A 547 22.70 4.35 -23.17
N SER A 548 23.05 4.74 -24.40
CA SER A 548 22.29 5.69 -25.20
C SER A 548 22.09 5.19 -26.64
N CYS A 549 20.94 5.51 -27.24
CA CYS A 549 20.64 5.18 -28.64
C CYS A 549 20.07 6.37 -29.39
N LEU A 550 20.31 6.44 -30.70
CA LEU A 550 19.55 7.31 -31.59
C LEU A 550 18.33 6.53 -32.13
N LEU A 551 17.12 7.04 -31.93
CA LEU A 551 15.92 6.52 -32.59
C LEU A 551 15.53 7.47 -33.72
N MET A 552 15.43 6.92 -34.92
CA MET A 552 14.97 7.58 -36.13
C MET A 552 13.56 7.11 -36.46
N ILE A 553 12.62 8.04 -36.59
CA ILE A 553 11.23 7.76 -36.96
C ILE A 553 11.06 8.03 -38.47
N GLY A 554 10.85 6.96 -39.22
CA GLY A 554 10.68 6.93 -40.66
C GLY A 554 9.25 7.21 -41.12
N ASN A 555 9.01 7.03 -42.42
CA ASN A 555 7.72 7.37 -43.04
C ASN A 555 6.60 6.39 -42.63
N GLY A 556 5.36 6.75 -42.95
CA GLY A 556 4.20 5.94 -42.57
C GLY A 556 3.74 4.87 -43.57
N ARG A 557 4.16 4.96 -44.84
CA ARG A 557 3.48 4.28 -45.94
C ARG A 557 3.73 2.78 -45.96
N ASN A 558 2.66 2.01 -46.09
CA ASN A 558 2.69 0.55 -46.20
C ASN A 558 2.59 0.04 -47.63
N ASP A 559 2.06 0.87 -48.52
CA ASP A 559 1.88 0.60 -49.94
C ASP A 559 2.81 1.51 -50.75
N ILE A 560 3.46 0.94 -51.75
CA ILE A 560 4.26 1.59 -52.82
C ILE A 560 5.80 1.58 -52.61
N ALA A 561 6.46 0.91 -53.57
CA ALA A 561 7.91 0.82 -53.78
C ALA A 561 8.55 2.04 -54.49
N LEU A 562 7.83 3.16 -54.61
CA LEU A 562 8.22 4.35 -55.40
C LEU A 562 8.42 5.63 -54.56
N ASP A 563 8.16 5.61 -53.25
CA ASP A 563 8.62 6.69 -52.36
C ASP A 563 10.10 6.42 -52.03
N ILE A 564 10.98 7.37 -52.35
CA ILE A 564 12.35 7.36 -51.82
C ILE A 564 12.20 7.45 -50.29
N PRO A 565 12.67 6.46 -49.52
CA PRO A 565 12.58 6.55 -48.08
C PRO A 565 13.36 7.77 -47.59
N ASP A 566 12.69 8.62 -46.81
CA ASP A 566 13.29 9.77 -46.14
C ASP A 566 14.47 9.36 -45.25
N LEU A 567 14.39 8.15 -44.69
CA LEU A 567 15.42 7.48 -43.90
C LEU A 567 15.46 6.00 -44.29
N THR A 568 16.67 5.47 -44.43
CA THR A 568 16.96 4.10 -44.87
C THR A 568 17.68 3.31 -43.77
N PRO A 569 17.68 1.97 -43.82
CA PRO A 569 18.49 1.15 -42.91
C PRO A 569 19.98 1.55 -42.87
N ASP A 570 20.53 2.03 -44.00
CA ASP A 570 21.91 2.48 -44.07
C ASP A 570 22.17 3.75 -43.25
N ASP A 571 21.16 4.62 -43.07
CA ASP A 571 21.29 5.81 -42.23
C ASP A 571 21.46 5.44 -40.75
N ALA A 572 20.72 4.43 -40.27
CA ALA A 572 20.90 3.89 -38.92
C ALA A 572 22.28 3.22 -38.77
N ILE A 573 22.74 2.50 -39.79
CA ILE A 573 24.06 1.85 -39.79
C ILE A 573 25.19 2.88 -39.76
N ASN A 574 25.09 3.92 -40.58
CA ASN A 574 26.06 5.01 -40.64
C ASN A 574 26.08 5.78 -39.33
N ALA A 575 24.92 6.08 -38.74
CA ALA A 575 24.82 6.76 -37.44
C ALA A 575 25.40 5.92 -36.30
N ALA A 576 25.12 4.61 -36.23
CA ALA A 576 25.73 3.73 -35.24
C ALA A 576 27.27 3.71 -35.39
N THR A 577 27.75 3.56 -36.62
CA THR A 577 29.20 3.51 -36.92
C THR A 577 29.90 4.80 -36.49
N SER A 578 29.37 5.96 -36.87
CA SER A 578 30.00 7.26 -36.62
C SER A 578 29.94 7.69 -35.15
N THR A 579 28.82 7.44 -34.47
CA THR A 579 28.68 7.77 -33.04
C THR A 579 29.42 6.80 -32.13
N GLY A 580 29.69 5.57 -32.59
CA GLY A 580 30.16 4.50 -31.72
C GLY A 580 29.10 4.01 -30.73
N SER A 581 27.82 4.30 -31.00
CA SER A 581 26.65 3.93 -30.18
C SER A 581 25.72 2.97 -30.92
N CYS A 582 24.53 2.71 -30.39
CA CYS A 582 23.43 2.14 -31.18
C CYS A 582 22.61 3.24 -31.88
N ALA A 583 22.05 2.88 -33.03
CA ALA A 583 21.04 3.67 -33.73
C ALA A 583 19.96 2.73 -34.28
N ALA A 584 18.70 3.15 -34.21
CA ALA A 584 17.55 2.40 -34.66
C ALA A 584 16.68 3.24 -35.59
N LEU A 585 16.16 2.64 -36.64
CA LEU A 585 15.15 3.20 -37.53
C LEU A 585 13.86 2.40 -37.39
N VAL A 586 12.74 3.07 -37.12
CA VAL A 586 11.39 2.48 -37.14
C VAL A 586 10.59 3.11 -38.26
N GLN A 587 9.98 2.28 -39.12
CA GLN A 587 9.15 2.72 -40.24
C GLN A 587 7.65 2.54 -39.90
N GLN A 588 6.77 2.89 -40.83
CA GLN A 588 5.31 2.78 -40.71
C GLN A 588 4.70 3.60 -39.56
N ILE A 589 5.19 4.84 -39.32
CA ILE A 589 4.58 5.77 -38.35
C ILE A 589 4.14 7.07 -39.06
N PRO A 590 2.83 7.37 -39.15
CA PRO A 590 1.67 6.53 -38.79
C PRO A 590 1.51 5.31 -39.72
N ASN A 591 0.73 4.30 -39.34
CA ASN A 591 0.58 3.05 -40.10
C ASN A 591 -0.39 3.19 -41.31
N GLN A 592 0.01 3.92 -42.36
CA GLN A 592 -0.87 4.47 -43.41
C GLN A 592 -0.82 3.69 -44.76
N PRO A 593 -1.81 3.85 -45.68
CA PRO A 593 -3.06 4.60 -45.55
C PRO A 593 -4.02 4.01 -44.52
N ILE A 594 -4.85 4.86 -43.92
CA ILE A 594 -5.93 4.46 -43.01
C ILE A 594 -7.28 4.83 -43.62
N THR A 595 -8.21 3.87 -43.63
CA THR A 595 -9.61 4.08 -44.00
C THR A 595 -10.46 4.20 -42.75
N TYR A 596 -11.08 5.35 -42.54
CA TYR A 596 -12.07 5.56 -41.50
C TYR A 596 -13.48 5.22 -42.01
N ARG A 597 -14.09 4.16 -41.46
CA ARG A 597 -15.27 3.51 -42.04
C ARG A 597 -16.57 4.31 -41.89
N LYS A 598 -16.70 5.09 -40.81
CA LYS A 598 -17.96 5.76 -40.41
C LYS A 598 -17.98 7.27 -40.64
N TYR A 599 -16.97 7.82 -41.30
CA TYR A 599 -16.79 9.25 -41.40
C TYR A 599 -17.53 9.78 -42.63
N PRO A 600 -18.29 10.89 -42.51
CA PRO A 600 -19.00 11.49 -43.63
C PRO A 600 -18.06 12.24 -44.62
N ILE A 601 -16.75 12.25 -44.34
CA ILE A 601 -15.73 12.97 -45.11
C ILE A 601 -15.06 12.01 -46.09
N GLU A 602 -15.19 12.28 -47.40
CA GLU A 602 -14.67 11.41 -48.46
C GLU A 602 -13.17 11.16 -48.36
N ARG A 603 -12.39 12.18 -47.98
CA ARG A 603 -10.93 12.06 -47.80
C ARG A 603 -10.53 11.10 -46.69
N CYS A 604 -11.42 10.82 -45.74
CA CYS A 604 -11.16 9.85 -44.67
C CYS A 604 -11.30 8.39 -45.13
N LYS A 605 -11.78 8.13 -46.35
CA LYS A 605 -11.91 6.76 -46.89
C LYS A 605 -10.61 6.18 -47.45
N ASN A 606 -9.57 6.99 -47.60
CA ASN A 606 -8.21 6.56 -47.96
C ASN A 606 -7.21 7.64 -47.51
N SER A 607 -7.24 7.94 -46.22
CA SER A 607 -6.47 9.07 -45.69
C SER A 607 -4.97 8.75 -45.68
N LEU A 608 -4.19 9.75 -46.05
CA LEU A 608 -2.73 9.73 -46.10
C LEU A 608 -2.20 11.06 -45.55
N GLU A 609 -1.05 11.00 -44.89
CA GLU A 609 -0.32 12.18 -44.44
C GLU A 609 -1.19 13.10 -43.57
N ASN A 610 -1.49 14.32 -44.04
CA ASN A 610 -2.27 15.28 -43.28
C ASN A 610 -3.75 14.88 -43.15
N ASP A 611 -4.29 14.11 -44.10
CA ASP A 611 -5.71 13.72 -44.06
C ASP A 611 -6.01 12.88 -42.81
N GLU A 612 -5.06 12.05 -42.34
CA GLU A 612 -5.27 11.22 -41.15
C GLU A 612 -5.34 12.05 -39.85
N LEU A 613 -4.55 13.13 -39.78
CA LEU A 613 -4.63 14.10 -38.69
C LEU A 613 -6.00 14.78 -38.69
N PHE A 614 -6.43 15.30 -39.84
CA PHE A 614 -7.72 15.98 -39.98
C PHE A 614 -8.91 15.07 -39.66
N CYS A 615 -8.88 13.83 -40.12
CA CYS A 615 -9.92 12.85 -39.80
C CYS A 615 -9.95 12.59 -38.30
N SER A 616 -8.82 12.25 -37.66
CA SER A 616 -8.80 12.01 -36.22
C SER A 616 -9.26 13.21 -35.38
N TRP A 617 -8.93 14.44 -35.80
CA TRP A 617 -9.38 15.67 -35.15
C TRP A 617 -10.88 15.90 -35.35
N TRP A 618 -11.40 15.64 -36.55
CA TRP A 618 -12.82 15.78 -36.83
C TRP A 618 -13.65 14.90 -35.90
N LYS A 619 -13.28 13.63 -35.68
CA LYS A 619 -13.97 12.76 -34.72
C LYS A 619 -13.87 13.28 -33.30
N PHE A 620 -12.67 13.66 -32.85
CA PHE A 620 -12.49 14.21 -31.52
C PHE A 620 -13.35 15.46 -31.25
N MET A 621 -13.55 16.31 -32.27
CA MET A 621 -14.33 17.54 -32.12
C MET A 621 -15.85 17.34 -32.27
N ASN A 622 -16.31 16.30 -32.97
CA ASN A 622 -17.73 16.13 -33.33
C ASN A 622 -18.42 14.95 -32.63
N ASP A 623 -17.67 14.10 -31.93
CA ASP A 623 -18.21 13.01 -31.11
C ASP A 623 -17.96 13.34 -29.63
N GLU A 624 -18.99 13.83 -28.92
CA GLU A 624 -18.90 14.18 -27.50
C GLU A 624 -18.54 12.99 -26.59
N THR A 625 -18.62 11.76 -27.10
CA THR A 625 -18.23 10.55 -26.37
C THR A 625 -16.79 10.12 -26.65
N ALA A 626 -16.13 10.73 -27.63
CA ALA A 626 -14.76 10.39 -28.03
C ALA A 626 -13.73 10.94 -27.04
N GLY A 627 -12.89 10.05 -26.53
CA GLY A 627 -11.70 10.43 -25.76
C GLY A 627 -10.53 10.88 -26.64
N PRO A 628 -9.46 11.45 -26.05
CA PRO A 628 -8.28 11.89 -26.79
C PRO A 628 -7.50 10.75 -27.47
N ASP A 629 -7.80 9.49 -27.13
CA ASP A 629 -7.27 8.27 -27.74
C ASP A 629 -7.69 8.08 -29.22
N VAL A 630 -8.68 8.85 -29.70
CA VAL A 630 -9.04 8.89 -31.13
C VAL A 630 -8.05 9.73 -31.96
N LEU A 631 -7.20 10.56 -31.33
CA LEU A 631 -6.23 11.40 -32.03
C LEU A 631 -5.05 10.55 -32.52
N ILE A 632 -4.75 10.55 -33.82
CA ILE A 632 -3.73 9.66 -34.40
C ILE A 632 -2.30 9.94 -33.91
N LEU A 633 -2.03 11.11 -33.34
CA LEU A 633 -0.72 11.40 -32.72
C LEU A 633 -0.45 10.49 -31.50
N PHE A 634 -1.49 10.03 -30.81
CA PHE A 634 -1.37 9.19 -29.62
C PHE A 634 -0.77 7.82 -29.95
N PRO A 635 -1.31 7.02 -30.89
CA PRO A 635 -0.69 5.78 -31.32
C PRO A 635 0.67 5.99 -32.01
N MET A 636 0.90 7.11 -32.71
CA MET A 636 2.23 7.41 -33.28
C MET A 636 3.32 7.53 -32.20
N VAL A 637 3.06 8.30 -31.14
CA VAL A 637 4.01 8.45 -30.03
C VAL A 637 4.17 7.13 -29.28
N LYS A 638 3.08 6.40 -29.06
CA LYS A 638 3.15 5.08 -28.42
C LYS A 638 3.97 4.10 -29.25
N ALA A 639 3.86 4.10 -30.57
CA ALA A 639 4.68 3.28 -31.45
C ALA A 639 6.19 3.62 -31.34
N ALA A 640 6.55 4.91 -31.30
CA ALA A 640 7.93 5.33 -31.06
C ALA A 640 8.46 4.88 -29.69
N VAL A 641 7.63 4.93 -28.65
CA VAL A 641 7.99 4.42 -27.30
C VAL A 641 8.19 2.92 -27.30
N ARG A 642 7.31 2.17 -27.99
CA ARG A 642 7.45 0.71 -28.14
C ARG A 642 8.68 0.32 -28.95
N ALA A 643 9.09 1.15 -29.91
CA ALA A 643 10.38 0.98 -30.59
C ALA A 643 11.56 1.15 -29.62
N MET A 644 11.52 2.14 -28.72
CA MET A 644 12.55 2.30 -27.66
C MET A 644 12.58 1.10 -26.71
N ASP A 645 11.41 0.59 -26.32
CA ASP A 645 11.31 -0.61 -25.48
C ASP A 645 11.89 -1.83 -26.20
N THR A 646 11.61 -1.99 -27.50
CA THR A 646 12.13 -3.08 -28.33
C THR A 646 13.66 -3.03 -28.41
N VAL A 647 14.24 -1.85 -28.64
CA VAL A 647 15.71 -1.66 -28.64
C VAL A 647 16.30 -2.04 -27.29
N THR A 648 15.71 -1.52 -26.21
CA THR A 648 16.20 -1.75 -24.85
C THR A 648 16.16 -3.23 -24.49
N ASP A 649 15.03 -3.89 -24.72
CA ASP A 649 14.83 -5.30 -24.39
C ASP A 649 15.70 -6.22 -25.25
N LEU A 650 15.77 -5.97 -26.57
CA LEU A 650 16.60 -6.78 -27.48
C LEU A 650 18.08 -6.69 -27.13
N LEU A 651 18.63 -5.48 -26.99
CA LEU A 651 20.06 -5.30 -26.76
C LEU A 651 20.48 -5.78 -25.37
N LEU A 652 19.60 -5.65 -24.37
CA LEU A 652 19.84 -6.22 -23.04
C LEU A 652 19.92 -7.75 -23.09
N LYS A 653 19.01 -8.42 -23.83
CA LYS A 653 19.02 -9.87 -24.02
C LYS A 653 20.24 -10.36 -24.78
N GLU A 654 20.54 -9.74 -25.94
CA GLU A 654 21.63 -10.16 -26.85
C GLU A 654 23.01 -9.95 -26.24
N SER A 655 23.16 -8.97 -25.36
CA SER A 655 24.43 -8.67 -24.68
C SER A 655 24.63 -9.41 -23.36
N GLY A 656 23.71 -10.30 -22.95
CA GLY A 656 23.76 -10.94 -21.64
C GLY A 656 23.70 -9.93 -20.47
N GLY A 657 23.02 -8.80 -20.66
CA GLY A 657 22.87 -7.74 -19.67
C GLY A 657 23.93 -6.63 -19.71
N MET A 658 24.90 -6.68 -20.64
CA MET A 658 25.99 -5.71 -20.70
C MET A 658 25.63 -4.39 -21.38
N MET A 659 24.66 -4.38 -22.30
CA MET A 659 24.11 -3.19 -22.94
C MET A 659 22.72 -2.88 -22.38
N ASN A 660 22.65 -1.87 -21.52
CA ASN A 660 21.41 -1.37 -20.94
C ASN A 660 21.14 0.04 -21.45
N ILE A 661 20.37 0.15 -22.53
CA ILE A 661 20.00 1.43 -23.11
C ILE A 661 18.98 2.11 -22.20
N THR A 662 19.32 3.29 -21.69
CA THR A 662 18.47 4.06 -20.76
C THR A 662 18.20 5.48 -21.25
N LYS A 663 18.85 5.90 -22.34
CA LYS A 663 18.72 7.23 -22.94
C LYS A 663 18.48 7.11 -24.44
N PHE A 664 17.61 7.95 -24.96
CA PHE A 664 17.36 8.05 -26.39
C PHE A 664 17.46 9.49 -26.84
N SER A 665 18.14 9.70 -27.98
CA SER A 665 17.95 10.89 -28.81
C SER A 665 16.97 10.52 -29.92
N LEU A 666 16.02 11.40 -30.23
CA LEU A 666 15.00 11.11 -31.24
C LEU A 666 15.15 12.09 -32.41
N ILE A 667 15.06 11.57 -33.63
CA ILE A 667 14.91 12.36 -34.84
C ILE A 667 13.75 11.83 -35.68
N GLY A 668 13.10 12.72 -36.40
CA GLY A 668 12.03 12.42 -37.35
C GLY A 668 11.83 13.61 -38.26
N ALA A 669 11.28 13.38 -39.46
CA ALA A 669 11.08 14.43 -40.44
C ALA A 669 9.65 14.39 -41.01
N SER A 670 9.16 15.57 -41.41
CA SER A 670 8.00 15.68 -42.29
C SER A 670 8.49 15.72 -43.74
N LYS A 671 7.76 15.07 -44.66
CA LYS A 671 8.06 15.00 -46.10
C LYS A 671 8.35 16.35 -46.78
N VAL A 672 7.93 17.47 -46.18
CA VAL A 672 8.12 18.83 -46.75
C VAL A 672 9.50 19.43 -46.43
N CYS A 673 10.23 18.95 -45.41
CA CYS A 673 11.42 19.66 -44.90
C CYS A 673 12.78 19.13 -45.39
N MET A 674 12.86 17.99 -46.09
CA MET A 674 14.15 17.39 -46.49
C MET A 674 14.59 17.64 -47.94
N LYS A 675 14.01 18.65 -48.62
CA LYS A 675 14.62 19.23 -49.83
C LYS A 675 15.80 20.16 -49.54
N CYS A 676 16.07 20.51 -48.27
CA CYS A 676 17.27 21.23 -47.87
C CYS A 676 18.40 20.27 -47.45
N ARG A 677 18.92 19.48 -48.39
CA ARG A 677 20.23 18.80 -48.24
C ARG A 677 21.33 19.86 -48.23
N SER A 678 21.70 20.43 -47.08
CA SER A 678 22.97 21.16 -46.93
C SER A 678 23.37 21.60 -45.53
N VAL A 679 22.67 21.22 -44.45
CA VAL A 679 23.13 21.57 -43.10
C VAL A 679 22.84 20.44 -42.13
N LEU A 680 23.71 19.43 -42.10
CA LEU A 680 23.98 18.52 -40.97
C LEU A 680 25.02 17.49 -41.45
N LEU A 681 26.26 17.95 -41.59
CA LEU A 681 27.47 17.14 -41.52
C LEU A 681 28.35 17.75 -40.43
#